data_AF-A0A817J564-F1
#
_entry.id   AF-A0A817J564-F1
#
_cell.length_a   1.000
_cell.length_b   1.000
_cell.length_c   1.000
_cell.angle_alpha   90.00
_cell.angle_beta   90.00
_cell.angle_gamma   90.00
#
_symmetry.space_group_name_H-M   'P 1'
#
loop_
_entity.id
_entity.type
_entity.pdbx_description
1 polymer ?
#
loop_
_entity_poly.entity_id
_entity_poly.type
_entity_poly.pdbx_seq_one_letter_code
_entity_poly.pdbx_strand_id
1 'polypeptide(L)'
;MTENSTASTVEIARAVDQVCSPLYAQLFQKVAKEQPHNLSNEQRTVLVYYPNEITWYQGDKRQEIIERIRRTHLKWFNSWLSKQYTGLPPYFKWSLVMNDLMLHATNLFFRVDLDDVITSNETRRAFRQITNTIKCILLNISKSNPITIDTTAIPVVRELLLILFYFTLDSKLAIYLKNLQLVDLMNALIQTSNNDDEIHLQAYRVLAVIMAEADIKQLQNSSRITIVFITFIKDAIDGGVPYEARLHNSLRSLKVLTQHDQIREELIKHEGHSLFLRCALEDQFNPLKAKLPALQILLALAFNKNFAAILKGNDIFMNHVRTLTSSPQQDLQLVSTALIWKLEKESETTVKTVQEQSSSISSSMIIKKQYDIMISYSHNDKELCHRILNSLEKDQLRVWIDSRLMHGATFDAMAKAIENAEFVLVCMSDAYKQSPFCEMEASYAVKRRCHIIPIVMTTNYKADGWLGVLTSALIYVDFPKLGFDKAYQELKKQIGLFRMNNSNSTLIEQDQVQHNPSYLVDNTPKTIPSVENNKELHPVVEYPHCIDMWTKDHVKSFLLDKELSILLLAFEGMNGHLLHKVYDMCQAGQQAMFSSLKEDVARSQLTLALSLKDYLTFLEEIKVYIPYKTDDKLNPTSVICNLM
;
A
#
# COMPACT_ATOMS: atom_id res chain seq x y z
N MET A 1 -19.04 -17.05 -27.94
CA MET A 1 -19.72 -16.53 -29.13
C MET A 1 -19.84 -15.02 -28.98
N THR A 2 -18.92 -14.30 -29.60
CA THR A 2 -18.97 -12.85 -29.83
C THR A 2 -19.54 -12.65 -31.22
N GLU A 3 -20.86 -12.54 -31.35
CA GLU A 3 -21.42 -11.86 -32.51
C GLU A 3 -21.04 -10.39 -32.34
N ASN A 4 -20.02 -9.96 -33.08
CA ASN A 4 -19.78 -8.56 -33.32
C ASN A 4 -21.08 -7.96 -33.84
N SER A 5 -21.78 -7.17 -33.01
CA SER A 5 -22.74 -6.18 -33.51
C SER A 5 -21.92 -5.18 -34.34
N THR A 6 -21.71 -5.51 -35.61
CA THR A 6 -21.41 -4.52 -36.63
C THR A 6 -22.75 -3.91 -37.03
N ALA A 7 -23.42 -3.24 -36.08
CA ALA A 7 -24.45 -2.28 -36.45
C ALA A 7 -23.80 -1.34 -37.47
N SER A 8 -24.40 -1.25 -38.65
CA SER A 8 -23.85 -0.42 -39.72
C SER A 8 -23.69 1.02 -39.19
N THR A 9 -22.69 1.75 -39.67
CA THR A 9 -22.48 3.17 -39.28
C THR A 9 -23.76 4.00 -39.42
N VAL A 10 -24.65 3.60 -40.34
CA VAL A 10 -25.98 4.19 -40.56
C VAL A 10 -26.96 3.90 -39.42
N GLU A 11 -26.99 2.66 -38.91
CA GLU A 11 -27.85 2.28 -37.78
C GLU A 11 -27.43 2.96 -36.48
N ILE A 12 -26.12 3.06 -36.23
CA ILE A 12 -25.60 3.81 -35.08
C ILE A 12 -25.93 5.29 -35.21
N ALA A 13 -25.75 5.90 -36.38
CA ALA A 13 -26.14 7.29 -36.60
C ALA A 13 -27.64 7.53 -36.30
N ARG A 14 -28.51 6.63 -36.78
CA ARG A 14 -29.96 6.68 -36.48
C ARG A 14 -30.24 6.55 -34.99
N ALA A 15 -29.61 5.59 -34.32
CA ALA A 15 -29.76 5.40 -32.87
C ALA A 15 -29.34 6.66 -32.10
N VAL A 16 -28.22 7.27 -32.47
CA VAL A 16 -27.70 8.51 -31.86
C VAL A 16 -28.67 9.67 -32.05
N ASP A 17 -29.23 9.84 -33.24
CA ASP A 17 -30.21 10.91 -33.50
C ASP A 17 -31.50 10.71 -32.71
N GLN A 18 -31.99 9.46 -32.58
CA GLN A 18 -33.14 9.13 -31.75
C GLN A 18 -32.86 9.41 -30.27
N VAL A 19 -31.71 8.98 -29.76
CA VAL A 19 -31.30 9.23 -28.38
C VAL A 19 -31.08 10.71 -28.10
N CYS A 20 -30.49 11.47 -29.02
CA CYS A 20 -30.28 12.92 -28.86
C CYS A 20 -31.55 13.76 -29.06
N SER A 21 -32.66 13.15 -29.46
CA SER A 21 -33.93 13.86 -29.62
C SER A 21 -34.56 14.25 -28.27
N PRO A 22 -35.37 15.31 -28.22
CA PRO A 22 -36.16 15.64 -27.03
C PRO A 22 -37.11 14.51 -26.59
N LEU A 23 -37.51 13.64 -27.54
CA LEU A 23 -38.41 12.52 -27.29
C LEU A 23 -37.80 11.52 -26.30
N TYR A 24 -36.50 11.26 -26.39
CA TYR A 24 -35.81 10.35 -25.46
C TYR A 24 -36.00 10.78 -24.00
N ALA A 25 -35.70 12.05 -23.71
CA ALA A 25 -35.82 12.62 -22.36
C ALA A 25 -37.27 12.64 -21.86
N GLN A 26 -38.24 12.96 -22.73
CA GLN A 26 -39.66 12.94 -22.41
C GLN A 26 -40.16 11.52 -22.12
N LEU A 27 -39.77 10.54 -22.94
CA LEU A 27 -40.16 9.15 -22.79
C LEU A 27 -39.55 8.54 -21.53
N PHE A 28 -38.27 8.83 -21.26
CA PHE A 28 -37.61 8.44 -20.02
C PHE A 28 -38.37 8.97 -18.79
N GLN A 29 -38.70 10.27 -18.78
CA GLN A 29 -39.45 10.87 -17.68
C GLN A 29 -40.84 10.27 -17.50
N LYS A 30 -41.54 9.99 -18.60
CA LYS A 30 -42.86 9.36 -18.59
C LYS A 30 -42.79 7.97 -17.96
N VAL A 31 -41.89 7.11 -18.46
CA VAL A 31 -41.75 5.74 -17.95
C VAL A 31 -41.25 5.74 -16.51
N ALA A 32 -40.31 6.61 -16.16
CA ALA A 32 -39.85 6.77 -14.78
C ALA A 32 -40.97 7.21 -13.83
N LYS A 33 -41.92 8.03 -14.29
CA LYS A 33 -43.08 8.44 -13.48
C LYS A 33 -44.14 7.33 -13.37
N GLU A 34 -44.43 6.66 -14.49
CA GLU A 34 -45.51 5.67 -14.58
C GLU A 34 -45.13 4.31 -13.97
N GLN A 35 -43.83 3.96 -13.97
CA GLN A 35 -43.29 2.70 -13.46
C GLN A 35 -44.11 1.47 -13.95
N PRO A 36 -44.31 1.30 -15.27
CA PRO A 36 -45.13 0.23 -15.81
C PRO A 36 -44.53 -1.15 -15.50
N HIS A 37 -45.35 -2.20 -15.54
CA HIS A 37 -44.86 -3.57 -15.34
C HIS A 37 -43.86 -4.00 -16.43
N ASN A 38 -44.08 -3.57 -17.67
CA ASN A 38 -43.22 -3.87 -18.83
C ASN A 38 -43.15 -2.66 -19.76
N LEU A 39 -42.03 -2.53 -20.48
CA LEU A 39 -41.88 -1.58 -21.59
C LEU A 39 -42.59 -2.10 -22.83
N SER A 40 -43.29 -1.21 -23.54
CA SER A 40 -43.71 -1.48 -24.92
C SER A 40 -42.51 -1.64 -25.86
N ASN A 41 -42.71 -2.23 -27.04
CA ASN A 41 -41.64 -2.44 -28.03
C ASN A 41 -40.97 -1.12 -28.44
N GLU A 42 -41.74 -0.03 -28.56
CA GLU A 42 -41.22 1.30 -28.88
C GLU A 42 -40.37 1.84 -27.73
N GLN A 43 -40.89 1.79 -26.50
CA GLN A 43 -40.15 2.23 -25.31
C GLN A 43 -38.85 1.44 -25.11
N ARG A 44 -38.90 0.12 -25.29
CA ARG A 44 -37.71 -0.74 -25.19
C ARG A 44 -36.69 -0.41 -26.28
N THR A 45 -37.14 -0.18 -27.51
CA THR A 45 -36.24 0.22 -28.60
C THR A 45 -35.50 1.52 -28.27
N VAL A 46 -36.22 2.54 -27.81
CA VAL A 46 -35.65 3.88 -27.58
C VAL A 46 -34.83 3.96 -26.29
N LEU A 47 -35.27 3.35 -25.20
CA LEU A 47 -34.67 3.53 -23.87
C LEU A 47 -33.67 2.44 -23.48
N VAL A 48 -33.66 1.30 -24.17
CA VAL A 48 -32.83 0.12 -23.83
C VAL A 48 -31.95 -0.23 -25.01
N TYR A 49 -32.54 -0.58 -26.16
CA TYR A 49 -31.80 -1.07 -27.33
C TYR A 49 -30.84 -0.02 -27.90
N TYR A 50 -31.32 1.19 -28.23
CA TYR A 50 -30.44 2.23 -28.79
C TYR A 50 -29.32 2.66 -27.83
N PRO A 51 -29.57 2.94 -26.54
CA PRO A 51 -28.49 3.18 -25.60
C PRO A 51 -27.49 2.04 -25.53
N ASN A 52 -27.94 0.78 -25.52
CA ASN A 52 -27.05 -0.37 -25.52
C ASN A 52 -26.16 -0.43 -26.76
N GLU A 53 -26.73 -0.32 -27.96
CA GLU A 53 -25.96 -0.33 -29.21
C GLU A 53 -24.92 0.79 -29.25
N ILE A 54 -25.28 1.99 -28.78
CA ILE A 54 -24.35 3.12 -28.74
C ILE A 54 -23.25 2.90 -27.69
N THR A 55 -23.61 2.42 -26.49
CA THR A 55 -22.64 2.12 -25.42
C THR A 55 -21.55 1.18 -25.93
N TRP A 56 -21.91 0.19 -26.74
CA TRP A 56 -21.00 -0.86 -27.22
C TRP A 56 -20.35 -0.58 -28.57
N TYR A 57 -20.69 0.53 -29.22
CA TYR A 57 -20.09 0.92 -30.50
C TYR A 57 -18.59 1.22 -30.37
N GLN A 58 -17.75 0.53 -31.13
CA GLN A 58 -16.28 0.67 -31.10
C GLN A 58 -15.69 1.37 -32.35
N GLY A 59 -16.48 2.08 -33.15
CA GLY A 59 -15.98 2.76 -34.35
C GLY A 59 -15.33 4.12 -34.07
N ASP A 60 -14.61 4.65 -35.07
CA ASP A 60 -13.77 5.86 -34.96
C ASP A 60 -14.50 7.11 -34.45
N LYS A 61 -15.83 7.19 -34.67
CA LYS A 61 -16.66 8.32 -34.22
C LYS A 61 -17.16 8.22 -32.78
N ARG A 62 -16.79 7.17 -32.04
CA ARG A 62 -17.29 6.91 -30.68
C ARG A 62 -17.14 8.14 -29.77
N GLN A 63 -15.96 8.74 -29.71
CA GLN A 63 -15.71 9.89 -28.84
C GLN A 63 -16.60 11.08 -29.16
N GLU A 64 -16.81 11.38 -30.46
CA GLU A 64 -17.69 12.46 -30.91
C GLU A 64 -19.16 12.17 -30.54
N ILE A 65 -19.61 10.94 -30.76
CA ILE A 65 -20.97 10.49 -30.46
C ILE A 65 -21.27 10.60 -28.97
N ILE A 66 -20.41 10.04 -28.11
CA ILE A 66 -20.60 10.05 -26.66
C ILE A 66 -20.56 11.48 -26.12
N GLU A 67 -19.67 12.33 -26.64
CA GLU A 67 -19.60 13.74 -26.26
C GLU A 67 -20.86 14.51 -26.67
N ARG A 68 -21.40 14.28 -27.88
CA ARG A 68 -22.70 14.85 -28.31
C ARG A 68 -23.82 14.46 -27.36
N ILE A 69 -23.92 13.17 -27.01
CA ILE A 69 -24.95 12.64 -26.10
C ILE A 69 -24.82 13.27 -24.71
N ARG A 70 -23.60 13.35 -24.16
CA ARG A 70 -23.33 13.97 -22.86
C ARG A 70 -23.74 15.45 -22.83
N ARG A 71 -23.38 16.22 -23.86
CA ARG A 71 -23.77 17.64 -23.96
C ARG A 71 -25.29 17.83 -24.02
N THR A 72 -26.00 16.94 -24.71
CA THR A 72 -27.46 16.94 -24.80
C THR A 72 -28.10 16.62 -23.45
N HIS A 73 -27.67 15.54 -22.80
CA HIS A 73 -28.46 14.94 -21.70
C HIS A 73 -27.99 15.25 -20.30
N LEU A 74 -26.71 15.52 -20.04
CA LEU A 74 -26.22 15.60 -18.65
C LEU A 74 -26.89 16.70 -17.82
N LYS A 75 -27.16 17.87 -18.42
CA LYS A 75 -27.87 18.97 -17.74
C LYS A 75 -29.31 18.56 -17.40
N TRP A 76 -30.00 17.93 -18.34
CA TRP A 76 -31.35 17.43 -18.14
C TRP A 76 -31.37 16.34 -17.07
N PHE A 77 -30.49 15.34 -17.17
CA PHE A 77 -30.41 14.24 -16.23
C PHE A 77 -30.14 14.73 -14.81
N ASN A 78 -29.22 15.69 -14.64
CA ASN A 78 -28.95 16.29 -13.34
C ASN A 78 -30.18 17.01 -12.75
N SER A 79 -30.93 17.74 -13.58
CA SER A 79 -32.18 18.42 -13.19
C SER A 79 -33.29 17.43 -12.85
N TRP A 80 -33.39 16.33 -13.59
CA TRP A 80 -34.33 15.25 -13.30
C TRP A 80 -33.95 14.54 -12.00
N LEU A 81 -32.68 14.17 -11.82
CA LEU A 81 -32.18 13.49 -10.63
C LEU A 81 -32.45 14.30 -9.35
N SER A 82 -32.13 15.60 -9.36
CA SER A 82 -32.35 16.48 -8.21
C SER A 82 -33.83 16.71 -7.88
N LYS A 83 -34.72 16.62 -8.87
CA LYS A 83 -36.18 16.75 -8.67
C LYS A 83 -36.81 15.45 -8.18
N GLN A 84 -36.36 14.30 -8.69
CA GLN A 84 -36.92 13.00 -8.32
C GLN A 84 -36.45 12.54 -6.95
N TYR A 85 -35.20 12.84 -6.59
CA TYR A 85 -34.58 12.35 -5.36
C TYR A 85 -34.18 13.52 -4.48
N THR A 86 -34.98 13.75 -3.44
CA THR A 86 -34.62 14.67 -2.34
C THR A 86 -33.69 14.00 -1.31
N GLY A 87 -33.61 12.67 -1.33
CA GLY A 87 -32.93 11.86 -0.33
C GLY A 87 -33.68 11.76 1.01
N LEU A 88 -34.97 12.14 1.04
CA LEU A 88 -35.84 12.08 2.21
C LEU A 88 -36.97 11.05 2.01
N PRO A 89 -37.48 10.41 3.09
CA PRO A 89 -38.65 9.55 3.01
C PRO A 89 -39.94 10.33 2.65
N PRO A 90 -40.94 9.68 2.00
CA PRO A 90 -40.87 8.34 1.43
C PRO A 90 -39.97 8.30 0.20
N TYR A 91 -39.13 7.28 0.09
CA TYR A 91 -38.21 7.15 -1.03
C TYR A 91 -38.93 6.79 -2.32
N PHE A 92 -38.35 7.20 -3.44
CA PHE A 92 -38.85 6.87 -4.76
C PHE A 92 -38.83 5.35 -4.99
N LYS A 93 -39.99 4.79 -5.34
CA LYS A 93 -40.13 3.35 -5.57
C LYS A 93 -39.36 2.92 -6.82
N TRP A 94 -38.39 2.04 -6.64
CA TRP A 94 -37.53 1.58 -7.71
C TRP A 94 -38.00 0.22 -8.27
N SER A 95 -38.59 0.20 -9.47
CA SER A 95 -39.06 -1.03 -10.12
C SER A 95 -37.98 -1.74 -10.95
N LEU A 96 -38.27 -2.95 -11.44
CA LEU A 96 -37.43 -3.64 -12.42
C LEU A 96 -37.26 -2.84 -13.72
N VAL A 97 -38.32 -2.15 -14.18
CA VAL A 97 -38.23 -1.26 -15.35
C VAL A 97 -37.29 -0.10 -15.05
N MET A 98 -37.31 0.44 -13.82
CA MET A 98 -36.39 1.49 -13.43
C MET A 98 -34.94 1.02 -13.41
N ASN A 99 -34.67 -0.21 -12.94
CA ASN A 99 -33.34 -0.82 -13.02
C ASN A 99 -32.83 -0.86 -14.46
N ASP A 100 -33.66 -1.33 -15.39
CA ASP A 100 -33.28 -1.44 -16.81
C ASP A 100 -32.99 -0.06 -17.43
N LEU A 101 -33.87 0.92 -17.18
CA LEU A 101 -33.67 2.31 -17.63
C LEU A 101 -32.38 2.92 -17.10
N MET A 102 -32.12 2.76 -15.80
CA MET A 102 -30.96 3.35 -15.15
C MET A 102 -29.67 2.65 -15.58
N LEU A 103 -29.67 1.32 -15.73
CA LEU A 103 -28.53 0.59 -16.28
C LEU A 103 -28.10 1.15 -17.63
N HIS A 104 -29.05 1.30 -18.57
CA HIS A 104 -28.76 1.79 -19.92
C HIS A 104 -28.38 3.27 -19.95
N ALA A 105 -29.08 4.12 -19.18
CA ALA A 105 -28.74 5.53 -19.07
C ALA A 105 -27.36 5.75 -18.41
N THR A 106 -27.07 5.03 -17.34
CA THR A 106 -25.79 5.10 -16.62
C THR A 106 -24.64 4.67 -17.53
N ASN A 107 -24.83 3.55 -18.24
CA ASN A 107 -23.84 3.03 -19.19
C ASN A 107 -23.57 3.98 -20.35
N LEU A 108 -24.59 4.70 -20.82
CA LEU A 108 -24.44 5.63 -21.93
C LEU A 108 -23.84 6.97 -21.50
N PHE A 109 -24.25 7.50 -20.35
CA PHE A 109 -23.88 8.86 -19.94
C PHE A 109 -22.56 8.94 -19.18
N PHE A 110 -22.30 7.96 -18.30
CA PHE A 110 -21.29 8.09 -17.26
C PHE A 110 -20.10 7.15 -17.43
N ARG A 111 -20.22 6.05 -18.17
CA ARG A 111 -19.08 5.16 -18.39
C ARG A 111 -17.95 5.89 -19.10
N VAL A 112 -16.77 5.75 -18.51
CA VAL A 112 -15.50 6.29 -19.02
C VAL A 112 -14.42 5.20 -19.11
N ASP A 113 -14.75 3.97 -18.72
CA ASP A 113 -13.88 2.80 -18.74
C ASP A 113 -13.83 2.08 -20.11
N LEU A 114 -14.50 2.63 -21.12
CA LEU A 114 -14.48 2.18 -22.51
C LEU A 114 -13.56 3.04 -23.38
N ASP A 115 -12.44 3.51 -22.79
CA ASP A 115 -11.44 4.37 -23.44
C ASP A 115 -12.03 5.74 -23.90
N ASP A 116 -13.12 6.17 -23.27
CA ASP A 116 -13.80 7.44 -23.53
C ASP A 116 -13.10 8.59 -22.82
N VAL A 117 -12.49 9.50 -23.58
CA VAL A 117 -11.82 10.68 -23.02
C VAL A 117 -12.82 11.83 -22.84
N ILE A 118 -12.87 12.43 -21.64
CA ILE A 118 -13.64 13.65 -21.39
C ILE A 118 -12.86 14.85 -21.92
N THR A 119 -13.10 15.25 -23.17
CA THR A 119 -12.37 16.38 -23.79
C THR A 119 -12.98 17.73 -23.42
N SER A 120 -14.31 17.81 -23.30
CA SER A 120 -15.04 19.06 -23.11
C SER A 120 -15.05 19.58 -21.67
N ASN A 121 -14.81 20.90 -21.53
CA ASN A 121 -14.98 21.61 -20.27
C ASN A 121 -16.44 21.68 -19.83
N GLU A 122 -17.39 21.70 -20.76
CA GLU A 122 -18.83 21.71 -20.45
C GLU A 122 -19.27 20.39 -19.82
N THR A 123 -18.90 19.27 -20.43
CA THR A 123 -19.15 17.91 -19.92
C THR A 123 -18.52 17.73 -18.54
N ARG A 124 -17.26 18.15 -18.37
CA ARG A 124 -16.59 18.12 -17.07
C ARG A 124 -17.30 18.98 -16.01
N ARG A 125 -17.82 20.15 -16.38
CA ARG A 125 -18.62 20.99 -15.47
C ARG A 125 -19.94 20.31 -15.09
N ALA A 126 -20.61 19.67 -16.05
CA ALA A 126 -21.84 18.93 -15.82
C ALA A 126 -21.60 17.74 -14.87
N PHE A 127 -20.51 16.97 -15.06
CA PHE A 127 -20.14 15.91 -14.13
C PHE A 127 -19.88 16.43 -12.71
N ARG A 128 -19.16 17.54 -12.54
CA ARG A 128 -18.98 18.16 -11.21
C ARG A 128 -20.32 18.56 -10.56
N GLN A 129 -21.25 19.10 -11.34
CA GLN A 129 -22.59 19.44 -10.85
C GLN A 129 -23.36 18.19 -10.42
N ILE A 130 -23.31 17.12 -11.22
CA ILE A 130 -23.91 15.82 -10.89
C ILE A 130 -23.28 15.24 -9.63
N THR A 131 -21.95 15.28 -9.49
CA THR A 131 -21.25 14.85 -8.28
C THR A 131 -21.79 15.56 -7.03
N ASN A 132 -22.03 16.87 -7.09
CA ASN A 132 -22.60 17.62 -5.96
C ASN A 132 -24.04 17.20 -5.67
N THR A 133 -24.86 17.03 -6.70
CA THR A 133 -26.24 16.52 -6.56
C THR A 133 -26.24 15.15 -5.88
N ILE A 134 -25.39 14.23 -6.35
CA ILE A 134 -25.25 12.88 -5.79
C ILE A 134 -24.82 12.96 -4.32
N LYS A 135 -23.79 13.75 -4.00
CA LYS A 135 -23.34 13.97 -2.63
C LYS A 135 -24.49 14.43 -1.74
N CYS A 136 -25.28 15.40 -2.17
CA CYS A 136 -26.42 15.90 -1.40
C CYS A 136 -27.49 14.82 -1.16
N ILE A 137 -27.85 14.05 -2.19
CA ILE A 137 -28.84 12.97 -2.08
C ILE A 137 -28.35 11.90 -1.10
N LEU A 138 -27.11 11.41 -1.27
CA LEU A 138 -26.52 10.39 -0.42
C LEU A 138 -26.38 10.87 1.04
N LEU A 139 -26.01 12.14 1.26
CA LEU A 139 -25.97 12.73 2.59
C LEU A 139 -27.35 12.76 3.25
N ASN A 140 -28.40 13.13 2.51
CA ASN A 140 -29.76 13.14 3.04
C ASN A 140 -30.26 11.73 3.36
N ILE A 141 -29.96 10.75 2.51
CA ILE A 141 -30.28 9.34 2.77
C ILE A 141 -29.55 8.87 4.03
N SER A 142 -28.24 9.09 4.12
CA SER A 142 -27.45 8.70 5.30
C SER A 142 -27.97 9.34 6.59
N LYS A 143 -28.29 10.64 6.57
CA LYS A 143 -28.85 11.35 7.74
C LYS A 143 -30.24 10.87 8.14
N SER A 144 -31.08 10.52 7.17
CA SER A 144 -32.44 10.03 7.43
C SER A 144 -32.45 8.58 7.90
N ASN A 145 -31.36 7.83 7.71
CA ASN A 145 -31.22 6.43 8.04
C ASN A 145 -29.98 6.19 8.92
N PRO A 146 -29.96 6.68 10.17
CA PRO A 146 -28.76 6.64 11.01
C PRO A 146 -28.35 5.23 11.45
N ILE A 147 -29.24 4.24 11.36
CA ILE A 147 -28.98 2.85 11.77
C ILE A 147 -28.92 1.92 10.56
N THR A 148 -29.97 1.94 9.73
CA THR A 148 -30.10 1.05 8.58
C THR A 148 -30.75 1.82 7.45
N ILE A 149 -30.16 1.79 6.26
CA ILE A 149 -30.73 2.35 5.04
C ILE A 149 -32.03 1.61 4.72
N ASP A 150 -33.12 2.38 4.58
CA ASP A 150 -34.39 1.84 4.11
C ASP A 150 -34.19 1.04 2.81
N THR A 151 -34.72 -0.19 2.77
CA THR A 151 -34.63 -1.09 1.62
C THR A 151 -35.08 -0.46 0.30
N THR A 152 -36.01 0.49 0.33
CA THR A 152 -36.48 1.23 -0.84
C THR A 152 -35.47 2.25 -1.37
N ALA A 153 -34.53 2.71 -0.54
CA ALA A 153 -33.45 3.60 -0.93
C ALA A 153 -32.19 2.86 -1.43
N ILE A 154 -32.05 1.56 -1.16
CA ILE A 154 -30.87 0.77 -1.56
C ILE A 154 -30.57 0.87 -3.07
N PRO A 155 -31.54 0.69 -3.99
CA PRO A 155 -31.26 0.74 -5.43
C PRO A 155 -30.69 2.09 -5.88
N VAL A 156 -31.21 3.20 -5.37
CA VAL A 156 -30.68 4.53 -5.71
C VAL A 156 -29.27 4.71 -5.14
N VAL A 157 -29.00 4.24 -3.92
CA VAL A 157 -27.64 4.33 -3.33
C VAL A 157 -26.64 3.57 -4.18
N ARG A 158 -26.95 2.33 -4.59
CA ARG A 158 -26.10 1.52 -5.48
C ARG A 158 -25.76 2.25 -6.77
N GLU A 159 -26.77 2.76 -7.48
CA GLU A 159 -26.58 3.48 -8.74
C GLU A 159 -25.76 4.76 -8.57
N LEU A 160 -26.03 5.55 -7.54
CA LEU A 160 -25.32 6.79 -7.30
C LEU A 160 -23.84 6.55 -6.95
N LEU A 161 -23.54 5.50 -6.18
CA LEU A 161 -22.17 5.10 -5.89
C LEU A 161 -21.45 4.58 -7.14
N LEU A 162 -22.14 3.84 -8.03
CA LEU A 162 -21.58 3.40 -9.31
C LEU A 162 -21.22 4.61 -10.19
N ILE A 163 -22.07 5.63 -10.27
CA ILE A 163 -21.78 6.87 -11.02
C ILE A 163 -20.55 7.58 -10.42
N LEU A 164 -20.48 7.70 -9.09
CA LEU A 164 -19.30 8.27 -8.43
C LEU A 164 -18.04 7.46 -8.72
N PHE A 165 -18.13 6.13 -8.73
CA PHE A 165 -17.04 5.26 -9.10
C PHE A 165 -16.55 5.56 -10.53
N TYR A 166 -17.43 5.69 -11.53
CA TYR A 166 -16.99 6.04 -12.88
C TYR A 166 -16.21 7.36 -12.92
N PHE A 167 -16.62 8.35 -12.12
CA PHE A 167 -15.89 9.63 -12.04
C PHE A 167 -14.49 9.50 -11.43
N THR A 168 -14.19 8.42 -10.69
CA THR A 168 -12.83 8.18 -10.19
C THR A 168 -11.83 7.77 -11.27
N LEU A 169 -12.32 7.36 -12.44
CA LEU A 169 -11.47 6.90 -13.54
C LEU A 169 -10.88 8.04 -14.37
N ASP A 170 -11.49 9.24 -14.32
CA ASP A 170 -10.91 10.48 -14.88
C ASP A 170 -10.06 11.20 -13.82
N SER A 171 -8.82 11.52 -14.15
CA SER A 171 -7.86 12.12 -13.20
C SER A 171 -8.32 13.47 -12.65
N LYS A 172 -8.95 14.32 -13.48
CA LYS A 172 -9.42 15.66 -13.06
C LYS A 172 -10.66 15.58 -12.18
N LEU A 173 -11.55 14.62 -12.42
CA LEU A 173 -12.69 14.35 -11.56
C LEU A 173 -12.29 13.65 -10.26
N ALA A 174 -11.33 12.73 -10.29
CA ALA A 174 -10.78 12.12 -9.09
C ALA A 174 -10.20 13.17 -8.12
N ILE A 175 -9.43 14.14 -8.63
CA ILE A 175 -8.93 15.28 -7.83
C ILE A 175 -10.09 16.08 -7.23
N TYR A 176 -11.16 16.30 -8.00
CA TYR A 176 -12.33 17.01 -7.49
C TYR A 176 -13.04 16.23 -6.38
N LEU A 177 -13.20 14.91 -6.53
CA LEU A 177 -13.81 14.03 -5.51
C LEU A 177 -13.01 14.02 -4.20
N LYS A 178 -11.67 14.03 -4.26
CA LYS A 178 -10.80 14.14 -3.08
C LYS A 178 -11.11 15.39 -2.24
N ASN A 179 -11.45 16.50 -2.89
CA ASN A 179 -11.76 17.76 -2.22
C ASN A 179 -13.19 17.82 -1.63
N LEU A 180 -14.03 16.82 -1.88
CA LEU A 180 -15.43 16.81 -1.44
C LEU A 180 -15.66 16.16 -0.07
N GLN A 181 -14.60 15.71 0.63
CA GLN A 181 -14.70 15.08 1.96
C GLN A 181 -15.75 13.96 1.98
N LEU A 182 -15.68 13.04 1.02
CA LEU A 182 -16.65 11.95 0.87
C LEU A 182 -16.39 10.76 1.81
N VAL A 183 -15.24 10.72 2.50
CA VAL A 183 -14.81 9.56 3.31
C VAL A 183 -15.84 9.23 4.40
N ASP A 184 -16.24 10.22 5.21
CA ASP A 184 -17.21 10.02 6.29
C ASP A 184 -18.58 9.57 5.79
N LEU A 185 -19.01 10.13 4.65
CA LEU A 185 -20.25 9.73 4.00
C LEU A 185 -20.18 8.26 3.54
N MET A 186 -19.09 7.86 2.88
CA MET A 186 -18.91 6.47 2.43
C MET A 186 -18.90 5.50 3.62
N ASN A 187 -18.20 5.85 4.70
CA ASN A 187 -18.17 5.05 5.92
C ASN A 187 -19.57 4.90 6.54
N ALA A 188 -20.33 5.99 6.62
CA ALA A 188 -21.70 5.95 7.13
C ALA A 188 -22.62 5.07 6.26
N LEU A 189 -22.50 5.17 4.93
CA LEU A 189 -23.26 4.31 4.01
C LEU A 189 -22.89 2.84 4.15
N ILE A 190 -21.59 2.51 4.24
CA ILE A 190 -21.13 1.13 4.46
C ILE A 190 -21.72 0.57 5.75
N GLN A 191 -21.62 1.30 6.86
CA GLN A 191 -22.11 0.85 8.18
C GLN A 191 -23.63 0.61 8.21
N THR A 192 -24.40 1.47 7.53
CA THR A 192 -25.87 1.43 7.56
C THR A 192 -26.49 0.56 6.45
N SER A 193 -25.68 0.01 5.54
CA SER A 193 -26.18 -0.76 4.38
C SER A 193 -26.51 -2.23 4.64
N ASN A 194 -26.43 -2.70 5.90
CA ASN A 194 -26.70 -4.11 6.26
C ASN A 194 -25.90 -5.14 5.41
N ASN A 195 -24.62 -4.86 5.14
CA ASN A 195 -23.76 -5.71 4.31
C ASN A 195 -24.29 -5.89 2.88
N ASP A 196 -24.78 -4.82 2.26
CA ASP A 196 -25.10 -4.83 0.84
C ASP A 196 -23.82 -4.91 -0.01
N ASP A 197 -23.66 -6.00 -0.77
CA ASP A 197 -22.43 -6.28 -1.55
C ASP A 197 -22.10 -5.16 -2.56
N GLU A 198 -23.11 -4.62 -3.25
CA GLU A 198 -22.91 -3.62 -4.30
C GLU A 198 -22.57 -2.25 -3.69
N ILE A 199 -23.25 -1.84 -2.62
CA ILE A 199 -22.90 -0.61 -1.88
C ILE A 199 -21.46 -0.69 -1.38
N HIS A 200 -21.09 -1.81 -0.75
CA HIS A 200 -19.73 -2.02 -0.26
C HIS A 200 -18.71 -1.95 -1.39
N LEU A 201 -18.93 -2.67 -2.49
CA LEU A 201 -18.01 -2.67 -3.63
C LEU A 201 -17.79 -1.26 -4.16
N GLN A 202 -18.86 -0.55 -4.49
CA GLN A 202 -18.73 0.77 -5.11
C GLN A 202 -18.15 1.80 -4.13
N ALA A 203 -18.54 1.76 -2.85
CA ALA A 203 -17.96 2.64 -1.83
C ALA A 203 -16.46 2.38 -1.66
N TYR A 204 -16.01 1.13 -1.54
CA TYR A 204 -14.59 0.81 -1.42
C TYR A 204 -13.79 1.13 -2.68
N ARG A 205 -14.38 1.00 -3.88
CA ARG A 205 -13.73 1.42 -5.13
C ARG A 205 -13.55 2.94 -5.21
N VAL A 206 -14.52 3.70 -4.71
CA VAL A 206 -14.38 5.16 -4.59
C VAL A 206 -13.32 5.52 -3.55
N LEU A 207 -13.41 4.92 -2.36
CA LEU A 207 -12.45 5.11 -1.25
C LEU A 207 -11.01 4.80 -1.68
N ALA A 208 -10.79 3.72 -2.43
CA ALA A 208 -9.49 3.35 -2.98
C ALA A 208 -8.85 4.45 -3.85
N VAL A 209 -9.64 5.39 -4.39
CA VAL A 209 -9.12 6.52 -5.16
C VAL A 209 -9.03 7.81 -4.34
N ILE A 210 -9.97 8.04 -3.41
CA ILE A 210 -10.06 9.32 -2.69
C ILE A 210 -9.29 9.36 -1.37
N MET A 211 -9.03 8.22 -0.73
CA MET A 211 -8.34 8.14 0.56
C MET A 211 -6.81 8.30 0.39
N ALA A 212 -6.17 8.83 1.43
CA ALA A 212 -4.73 8.66 1.61
C ALA A 212 -4.46 7.28 2.22
N GLU A 213 -3.23 6.76 2.10
CA GLU A 213 -2.93 5.43 2.63
C GLU A 213 -3.12 5.34 4.16
N ALA A 214 -2.83 6.42 4.90
CA ALA A 214 -3.06 6.48 6.34
C ALA A 214 -4.51 6.18 6.72
N ASP A 215 -5.45 6.63 5.88
CA ASP A 215 -6.86 6.35 6.06
C ASP A 215 -7.20 4.93 5.56
N ILE A 216 -6.60 4.48 4.43
CA ILE A 216 -6.77 3.11 3.93
C ILE A 216 -6.38 2.09 5.00
N LYS A 217 -5.28 2.31 5.74
CA LYS A 217 -4.85 1.44 6.84
C LYS A 217 -5.77 1.45 8.06
N GLN A 218 -6.66 2.44 8.16
CA GLN A 218 -7.69 2.53 9.19
C GLN A 218 -9.02 1.92 8.75
N LEU A 219 -9.14 1.43 7.50
CA LEU A 219 -10.36 0.78 7.03
C LEU A 219 -10.69 -0.42 7.90
N GLN A 220 -11.90 -0.41 8.45
CA GLN A 220 -12.41 -1.51 9.27
C GLN A 220 -12.97 -2.64 8.38
N ASN A 221 -13.13 -3.82 8.97
CA ASN A 221 -13.74 -4.99 8.33
C ASN A 221 -13.01 -5.49 7.08
N SER A 222 -11.68 -5.63 7.14
CA SER A 222 -10.84 -6.14 6.04
C SER A 222 -11.35 -7.45 5.43
N SER A 223 -11.90 -8.35 6.26
CA SER A 223 -12.51 -9.61 5.80
C SER A 223 -13.69 -9.37 4.85
N ARG A 224 -14.58 -8.42 5.18
CA ARG A 224 -15.74 -8.07 4.36
C ARG A 224 -15.32 -7.42 3.05
N ILE A 225 -14.33 -6.52 3.09
CA ILE A 225 -13.75 -5.90 1.88
C ILE A 225 -13.28 -7.00 0.94
N THR A 226 -12.47 -7.93 1.46
CA THR A 226 -11.93 -9.05 0.70
C THR A 226 -13.02 -9.93 0.10
N ILE A 227 -14.02 -10.36 0.88
CA ILE A 227 -15.11 -11.21 0.39
C ILE A 227 -15.86 -10.53 -0.76
N VAL A 228 -16.22 -9.26 -0.61
CA VAL A 228 -16.92 -8.51 -1.66
C VAL A 228 -16.09 -8.47 -2.95
N PHE A 229 -14.82 -8.08 -2.88
CA PHE A 229 -13.97 -8.05 -4.07
C PHE A 229 -13.74 -9.43 -4.69
N ILE A 230 -13.55 -10.48 -3.89
CA ILE A 230 -13.42 -11.86 -4.39
C ILE A 230 -14.67 -12.28 -5.14
N THR A 231 -15.87 -12.07 -4.58
CA THR A 231 -17.14 -12.41 -5.24
C THR A 231 -17.28 -11.69 -6.58
N PHE A 232 -17.07 -10.38 -6.62
CA PHE A 232 -17.20 -9.60 -7.86
C PHE A 232 -16.14 -9.96 -8.91
N ILE A 233 -14.90 -10.22 -8.51
CA ILE A 233 -13.83 -10.63 -9.44
C ILE A 233 -14.11 -12.03 -9.96
N LYS A 234 -14.56 -12.95 -9.11
CA LYS A 234 -14.97 -14.29 -9.51
C LYS A 234 -16.11 -14.25 -10.53
N ASP A 235 -17.17 -13.48 -10.27
CA ASP A 235 -18.28 -13.31 -11.21
C ASP A 235 -17.82 -12.70 -12.54
N ALA A 236 -16.88 -11.75 -12.51
CA ALA A 236 -16.32 -11.15 -13.72
C ALA A 236 -15.44 -12.11 -14.54
N ILE A 237 -14.87 -13.13 -13.89
CA ILE A 237 -14.07 -14.19 -14.51
C ILE A 237 -14.96 -15.33 -15.03
N ASP A 238 -15.90 -15.80 -14.21
CA ASP A 238 -16.71 -17.01 -14.47
C ASP A 238 -17.99 -16.71 -15.28
N GLY A 239 -18.49 -15.47 -15.25
CA GLY A 239 -19.76 -15.05 -15.85
C GLY A 239 -19.84 -15.01 -17.39
N GLY A 240 -18.87 -15.60 -18.11
CA GLY A 240 -18.80 -15.58 -19.57
C GLY A 240 -17.67 -14.68 -20.10
N VAL A 241 -17.80 -14.10 -21.31
CA VAL A 241 -16.76 -13.23 -21.90
C VAL A 241 -16.35 -12.20 -20.84
N PRO A 242 -15.10 -12.24 -20.35
CA PRO A 242 -14.71 -11.43 -19.21
C PRO A 242 -14.96 -9.99 -19.58
N TYR A 243 -15.82 -9.34 -18.81
CA TYR A 243 -16.17 -7.95 -19.03
C TYR A 243 -14.95 -7.13 -18.63
N GLU A 244 -14.02 -6.98 -19.58
CA GLU A 244 -12.63 -6.61 -19.36
C GLU A 244 -12.51 -5.33 -18.51
N ALA A 245 -13.37 -4.35 -18.77
CA ALA A 245 -13.41 -3.11 -18.01
C ALA A 245 -13.86 -3.31 -16.55
N ARG A 246 -14.85 -4.18 -16.28
CA ARG A 246 -15.32 -4.48 -14.92
C ARG A 246 -14.26 -5.24 -14.12
N LEU A 247 -13.64 -6.24 -14.73
CA LEU A 247 -12.52 -6.98 -14.13
C LEU A 247 -11.34 -6.05 -13.84
N HIS A 248 -10.90 -5.29 -14.86
CA HIS A 248 -9.80 -4.33 -14.75
C HIS A 248 -10.03 -3.34 -13.61
N ASN A 249 -11.20 -2.72 -13.57
CA ASN A 249 -11.49 -1.70 -12.58
C ASN A 249 -11.57 -2.28 -11.16
N SER A 250 -12.03 -3.53 -11.01
CA SER A 250 -12.06 -4.20 -9.70
C SER A 250 -10.64 -4.54 -9.22
N LEU A 251 -9.81 -5.10 -10.10
CA LEU A 251 -8.39 -5.36 -9.83
C LEU A 251 -7.62 -4.06 -9.53
N ARG A 252 -7.89 -2.98 -10.27
CA ARG A 252 -7.28 -1.68 -10.05
C ARG A 252 -7.56 -1.14 -8.66
N SER A 253 -8.82 -1.14 -8.22
CA SER A 253 -9.18 -0.67 -6.86
C SER A 253 -8.60 -1.59 -5.79
N LEU A 254 -8.69 -2.92 -5.98
CA LEU A 254 -8.17 -3.89 -5.03
C LEU A 254 -6.66 -3.75 -4.85
N LYS A 255 -5.92 -3.52 -5.93
CA LYS A 255 -4.47 -3.25 -5.87
C LYS A 255 -4.14 -2.14 -4.90
N VAL A 256 -4.87 -1.03 -4.91
CA VAL A 256 -4.64 0.07 -3.96
C VAL A 256 -4.98 -0.36 -2.54
N LEU A 257 -6.11 -1.04 -2.35
CA LEU A 257 -6.54 -1.55 -1.05
C LEU A 257 -5.56 -2.58 -0.45
N THR A 258 -4.76 -3.26 -1.27
CA THR A 258 -3.70 -4.14 -0.76
C THR A 258 -2.62 -3.42 0.02
N GLN A 259 -2.58 -2.08 0.11
CA GLN A 259 -1.72 -1.38 1.08
C GLN A 259 -2.10 -1.64 2.54
N HIS A 260 -3.32 -2.10 2.77
CA HIS A 260 -3.76 -2.52 4.10
C HIS A 260 -3.29 -3.95 4.38
N ASP A 261 -2.45 -4.11 5.40
CA ASP A 261 -1.81 -5.39 5.72
C ASP A 261 -2.84 -6.50 6.02
N GLN A 262 -3.86 -6.22 6.84
CA GLN A 262 -4.95 -7.18 7.08
C GLN A 262 -5.76 -7.55 5.81
N ILE A 263 -5.89 -6.67 4.82
CA ILE A 263 -6.55 -7.02 3.54
C ILE A 263 -5.67 -8.03 2.78
N ARG A 264 -4.33 -7.87 2.78
CA ARG A 264 -3.40 -8.85 2.19
C ARG A 264 -3.58 -10.23 2.84
N GLU A 265 -3.61 -10.28 4.18
CA GLU A 265 -3.77 -11.52 4.93
C GLU A 265 -5.14 -12.18 4.68
N GLU A 266 -6.23 -11.41 4.68
CA GLU A 266 -7.57 -11.94 4.39
C GLU A 266 -7.68 -12.43 2.93
N LEU A 267 -7.04 -11.77 1.96
CA LEU A 267 -7.00 -12.24 0.55
C LEU A 267 -6.31 -13.60 0.42
N ILE A 268 -5.26 -13.86 1.20
CA ILE A 268 -4.59 -15.14 1.25
C ILE A 268 -5.51 -16.18 1.90
N LYS A 269 -6.08 -15.85 3.07
CA LYS A 269 -6.97 -16.72 3.86
C LYS A 269 -8.22 -17.16 3.12
N HIS A 270 -8.85 -16.27 2.34
CA HIS A 270 -10.05 -16.58 1.54
C HIS A 270 -9.72 -17.11 0.15
N GLU A 271 -8.48 -17.56 -0.10
CA GLU A 271 -8.02 -18.09 -1.38
C GLU A 271 -8.21 -17.14 -2.58
N GLY A 272 -8.35 -15.83 -2.34
CA GLY A 272 -8.54 -14.82 -3.39
C GLY A 272 -7.38 -14.75 -4.38
N HIS A 273 -6.18 -15.13 -3.93
CA HIS A 273 -4.98 -15.24 -4.77
C HIS A 273 -5.13 -16.21 -5.95
N SER A 274 -6.00 -17.23 -5.84
CA SER A 274 -6.29 -18.16 -6.93
C SER A 274 -6.89 -17.46 -8.16
N LEU A 275 -7.73 -16.45 -7.94
CA LEU A 275 -8.33 -15.64 -9.01
C LEU A 275 -7.26 -14.81 -9.73
N PHE A 276 -6.29 -14.26 -8.99
CA PHE A 276 -5.20 -13.48 -9.59
C PHE A 276 -4.22 -14.37 -10.36
N LEU A 277 -3.99 -15.61 -9.91
CA LEU A 277 -3.24 -16.62 -10.65
C LEU A 277 -3.94 -16.98 -11.97
N ARG A 278 -5.27 -17.18 -11.95
CA ARG A 278 -6.06 -17.38 -13.18
C ARG A 278 -5.92 -16.20 -14.13
N CYS A 279 -6.08 -14.97 -13.63
CA CYS A 279 -5.90 -13.75 -14.43
C CYS A 279 -4.50 -13.67 -15.06
N ALA A 280 -3.45 -14.05 -14.34
CA ALA A 280 -2.08 -14.03 -14.86
C ALA A 280 -1.84 -15.13 -15.92
N LEU A 281 -2.27 -16.36 -15.63
CA LEU A 281 -1.90 -17.55 -16.40
C LEU A 281 -2.76 -17.79 -17.64
N GLU A 282 -4.07 -17.53 -17.57
CA GLU A 282 -4.97 -17.87 -18.69
C GLU A 282 -4.81 -16.86 -19.85
N ASP A 283 -4.75 -17.37 -21.08
CA ASP A 283 -4.47 -16.55 -22.28
C ASP A 283 -5.63 -15.63 -22.69
N GLN A 284 -6.85 -15.93 -22.25
CA GLN A 284 -8.04 -15.16 -22.55
C GLN A 284 -8.05 -13.75 -21.94
N PHE A 285 -7.20 -13.49 -20.95
CA PHE A 285 -7.17 -12.21 -20.24
C PHE A 285 -6.24 -11.20 -20.90
N ASN A 286 -6.71 -9.95 -20.99
CA ASN A 286 -5.93 -8.85 -21.55
C ASN A 286 -4.62 -8.63 -20.75
N PRO A 287 -3.47 -8.54 -21.44
CA PRO A 287 -2.16 -8.32 -20.82
C PRO A 287 -2.10 -7.13 -19.86
N LEU A 288 -2.66 -5.97 -20.24
CA LEU A 288 -2.56 -4.73 -19.45
C LEU A 288 -3.78 -4.50 -18.55
N LYS A 289 -4.98 -4.88 -19.01
CA LYS A 289 -6.22 -4.65 -18.27
C LYS A 289 -6.47 -5.72 -17.19
N ALA A 290 -5.95 -6.94 -17.34
CA ALA A 290 -6.16 -8.03 -16.38
C ALA A 290 -4.85 -8.64 -15.83
N LYS A 291 -3.93 -9.07 -16.70
CA LYS A 291 -2.70 -9.76 -16.25
C LYS A 291 -1.80 -8.86 -15.40
N LEU A 292 -1.53 -7.64 -15.86
CA LEU A 292 -0.70 -6.67 -15.16
C LEU A 292 -1.17 -6.36 -13.73
N PRO A 293 -2.42 -5.91 -13.48
CA PRO A 293 -2.86 -5.63 -12.12
C PRO A 293 -2.95 -6.89 -11.25
N ALA A 294 -3.25 -8.07 -11.83
CA ALA A 294 -3.21 -9.33 -11.09
C ALA A 294 -1.78 -9.68 -10.62
N LEU A 295 -0.77 -9.54 -11.50
CA LEU A 295 0.64 -9.73 -11.14
C LEU A 295 1.10 -8.71 -10.08
N GLN A 296 0.63 -7.47 -10.15
CA GLN A 296 0.92 -6.44 -9.14
C GLN A 296 0.32 -6.79 -7.77
N ILE A 297 -0.89 -7.32 -7.73
CA ILE A 297 -1.52 -7.81 -6.49
C ILE A 297 -0.73 -9.01 -5.96
N LEU A 298 -0.39 -10.00 -6.80
CA LEU A 298 0.42 -11.16 -6.39
C LEU A 298 1.78 -10.72 -5.81
N LEU A 299 2.42 -9.71 -6.40
CA LEU A 299 3.66 -9.12 -5.88
C LEU A 299 3.44 -8.48 -4.51
N ALA A 300 2.36 -7.73 -4.32
CA ALA A 300 2.02 -7.13 -3.03
C ALA A 300 1.74 -8.19 -1.95
N LEU A 301 1.08 -9.30 -2.31
CA LEU A 301 0.84 -10.42 -1.41
C LEU A 301 2.13 -11.19 -1.09
N ALA A 302 3.11 -11.23 -2.01
CA ALA A 302 4.40 -11.90 -1.81
C ALA A 302 5.30 -11.24 -0.74
N PHE A 303 4.88 -10.14 -0.12
CA PHE A 303 5.52 -9.65 1.10
C PHE A 303 5.25 -10.54 2.31
N ASN A 304 4.17 -11.33 2.30
CA ASN A 304 3.97 -12.43 3.25
C ASN A 304 4.89 -13.60 2.89
N LYS A 305 5.76 -14.00 3.82
CA LYS A 305 6.80 -15.03 3.59
C LYS A 305 6.23 -16.41 3.26
N ASN A 306 5.13 -16.81 3.91
CA ASN A 306 4.50 -18.10 3.68
C ASN A 306 3.88 -18.14 2.27
N PHE A 307 3.18 -17.07 1.90
CA PHE A 307 2.61 -16.95 0.57
C PHE A 307 3.68 -16.85 -0.53
N ALA A 308 4.78 -16.14 -0.27
CA ALA A 308 5.93 -16.11 -1.19
C ALA A 308 6.51 -17.51 -1.45
N ALA A 309 6.60 -18.36 -0.43
CA ALA A 309 7.02 -19.76 -0.59
C ALA A 309 6.03 -20.57 -1.44
N ILE A 310 4.72 -20.37 -1.25
CA ILE A 310 3.67 -20.99 -2.07
C ILE A 310 3.80 -20.57 -3.54
N LEU A 311 3.96 -19.28 -3.83
CA LEU A 311 4.15 -18.80 -5.20
C LEU A 311 5.43 -19.33 -5.83
N LYS A 312 6.53 -19.35 -5.08
CA LYS A 312 7.82 -19.89 -5.55
C LYS A 312 7.72 -21.37 -5.91
N GLY A 313 6.94 -22.14 -5.15
CA GLY A 313 6.71 -23.57 -5.42
C GLY A 313 5.76 -23.87 -6.58
N ASN A 314 5.14 -22.86 -7.20
CA ASN A 314 4.26 -23.04 -8.35
C ASN A 314 5.04 -22.92 -9.66
N ASP A 315 5.50 -24.06 -10.20
CA ASP A 315 6.31 -24.11 -11.42
C ASP A 315 5.64 -23.49 -12.65
N ILE A 316 4.32 -23.65 -12.78
CA ILE A 316 3.54 -23.08 -13.90
C ILE A 316 3.61 -21.56 -13.85
N PHE A 317 3.34 -20.99 -12.67
CA PHE A 317 3.45 -19.56 -12.43
C PHE A 317 4.86 -19.04 -12.64
N MET A 318 5.87 -19.69 -12.05
CA MET A 318 7.26 -19.25 -12.16
C MET A 318 7.76 -19.29 -13.60
N ASN A 319 7.42 -20.33 -14.37
CA ASN A 319 7.76 -20.40 -15.79
C ASN A 319 7.08 -19.29 -16.59
N HIS A 320 5.79 -19.02 -16.33
CA HIS A 320 5.08 -17.91 -16.97
C HIS A 320 5.70 -16.54 -16.64
N VAL A 321 6.05 -16.29 -15.39
CA VAL A 321 6.71 -15.03 -15.00
C VAL A 321 8.07 -14.89 -15.69
N ARG A 322 8.85 -15.98 -15.84
CA ARG A 322 10.13 -15.96 -16.58
C ARG A 322 9.96 -15.66 -18.07
N THR A 323 8.89 -16.11 -18.72
CA THR A 323 8.67 -15.71 -20.13
C THR A 323 8.33 -14.23 -20.24
N LEU A 324 7.60 -13.68 -19.27
CA LEU A 324 7.23 -12.27 -19.23
C LEU A 324 8.41 -11.31 -19.00
N THR A 325 9.57 -11.75 -18.51
CA THR A 325 10.75 -10.86 -18.39
C THR A 325 11.30 -10.41 -19.74
N SER A 326 10.92 -11.10 -20.81
CA SER A 326 11.27 -10.75 -22.19
C SER A 326 10.06 -10.18 -22.95
N SER A 327 9.01 -9.77 -22.24
CA SER A 327 7.80 -9.19 -22.85
C SER A 327 8.11 -7.86 -23.55
N PRO A 328 7.53 -7.58 -24.74
CA PRO A 328 7.61 -6.27 -25.36
C PRO A 328 6.84 -5.19 -24.57
N GLN A 329 5.91 -5.60 -23.69
CA GLN A 329 5.18 -4.69 -22.83
C GLN A 329 6.00 -4.42 -21.56
N GLN A 330 6.52 -3.20 -21.47
CA GLN A 330 7.43 -2.78 -20.41
C GLN A 330 6.85 -2.95 -19.00
N ASP A 331 5.57 -2.65 -18.78
CA ASP A 331 4.93 -2.81 -17.47
C ASP A 331 4.86 -4.28 -17.03
N LEU A 332 4.64 -5.21 -17.97
CA LEU A 332 4.63 -6.65 -17.71
C LEU A 332 6.04 -7.18 -17.45
N GLN A 333 7.02 -6.74 -18.23
CA GLN A 333 8.43 -7.03 -17.99
C GLN A 333 8.86 -6.55 -16.60
N LEU A 334 8.39 -5.36 -16.20
CA LEU A 334 8.74 -4.78 -14.91
C LEU A 334 8.16 -5.61 -13.75
N VAL A 335 6.86 -5.89 -13.76
CA VAL A 335 6.23 -6.66 -12.69
C VAL A 335 6.77 -8.10 -12.61
N SER A 336 7.08 -8.72 -13.75
CA SER A 336 7.61 -10.08 -13.78
C SER A 336 9.03 -10.17 -13.23
N THR A 337 9.89 -9.21 -13.59
CA THR A 337 11.26 -9.14 -13.06
C THR A 337 11.24 -8.86 -11.56
N ALA A 338 10.31 -8.05 -11.07
CA ALA A 338 10.12 -7.80 -9.64
C ALA A 338 9.71 -9.06 -8.88
N LEU A 339 8.75 -9.83 -9.44
CA LEU A 339 8.31 -11.10 -8.88
C LEU A 339 9.45 -12.12 -8.78
N ILE A 340 10.23 -12.30 -9.84
CA ILE A 340 11.39 -13.20 -9.82
C ILE A 340 12.39 -12.77 -8.76
N TRP A 341 12.69 -11.47 -8.70
CA TRP A 341 13.61 -10.97 -7.68
C TRP A 341 13.07 -11.23 -6.28
N LYS A 342 11.77 -10.95 -6.04
CA LYS A 342 11.12 -11.14 -4.74
C LYS A 342 11.07 -12.59 -4.30
N LEU A 343 10.82 -13.52 -5.22
CA LEU A 343 10.60 -14.94 -4.92
C LEU A 343 11.91 -15.76 -4.91
N GLU A 344 12.88 -15.42 -5.75
CA GLU A 344 14.12 -16.19 -5.89
C GLU A 344 15.32 -15.44 -5.28
N LYS A 345 15.58 -14.22 -5.76
CA LYS A 345 16.88 -13.56 -5.59
C LYS A 345 17.04 -12.77 -4.30
N GLU A 346 15.96 -12.30 -3.68
CA GLU A 346 16.01 -11.52 -2.43
C GLU A 346 16.77 -12.27 -1.32
N SER A 347 16.55 -13.59 -1.23
CA SER A 347 17.23 -14.48 -0.29
C SER A 347 18.70 -14.75 -0.65
N GLU A 348 18.99 -15.04 -1.92
CA GLU A 348 20.34 -15.34 -2.40
C GLU A 348 21.29 -14.14 -2.30
N THR A 349 20.80 -12.94 -2.62
CA THR A 349 21.61 -11.73 -2.54
C THR A 349 21.96 -11.45 -1.07
N THR A 350 21.01 -11.67 -0.15
CA THR A 350 21.24 -11.53 1.30
C THR A 350 22.40 -12.40 1.78
N VAL A 351 22.49 -13.66 1.33
CA VAL A 351 23.55 -14.61 1.73
C VAL A 351 24.91 -14.27 1.13
N LYS A 352 24.97 -13.88 -0.16
CA LYS A 352 26.24 -13.53 -0.83
C LYS A 352 26.99 -12.39 -0.14
N THR A 353 26.27 -11.36 0.30
CA THR A 353 26.87 -10.20 0.99
C THR A 353 27.40 -10.55 2.38
N VAL A 354 26.76 -11.48 3.09
CA VAL A 354 27.26 -11.95 4.40
C VAL A 354 28.52 -12.80 4.23
N GLN A 355 28.57 -13.65 3.20
CA GLN A 355 29.77 -14.44 2.87
C GLN A 355 30.96 -13.56 2.44
N GLU A 356 30.74 -12.59 1.54
CA GLU A 356 31.81 -11.67 1.08
C GLU A 356 32.38 -10.83 2.22
N GLN A 357 31.55 -10.40 3.19
CA GLN A 357 32.00 -9.66 4.37
C GLN A 357 32.80 -10.54 5.37
N SER A 358 32.53 -11.84 5.42
CA SER A 358 33.24 -12.78 6.31
C SER A 358 34.56 -13.33 5.72
N SER A 359 34.77 -13.24 4.40
CA SER A 359 35.98 -13.75 3.73
C SER A 359 37.09 -12.71 3.51
N SER A 360 36.92 -11.45 3.93
CA SER A 360 37.92 -10.39 3.75
C SER A 360 38.29 -9.70 5.08
N ILE A 361 38.97 -10.43 5.98
CA ILE A 361 39.74 -9.82 7.10
C ILE A 361 41.22 -9.73 6.71
N SER A 362 41.52 -9.42 5.45
CA SER A 362 42.89 -9.16 5.02
C SER A 362 42.92 -8.09 3.95
N SER A 363 43.50 -6.96 4.33
CA SER A 363 43.79 -5.75 3.53
C SER A 363 42.67 -4.71 3.49
N SER A 364 42.93 -3.59 4.16
CA SER A 364 42.25 -2.31 4.05
C SER A 364 42.29 -1.77 2.62
N MET A 365 41.38 -2.22 1.76
CA MET A 365 40.97 -1.46 0.58
C MET A 365 39.64 -0.79 0.90
N ILE A 366 39.62 0.54 0.91
CA ILE A 366 38.38 1.32 0.88
C ILE A 366 37.60 0.84 -0.35
N ILE A 367 36.52 0.07 -0.16
CA ILE A 367 35.64 -0.32 -1.26
C ILE A 367 34.99 0.97 -1.76
N LYS A 368 35.57 1.55 -2.81
CA LYS A 368 35.08 2.78 -3.42
C LYS A 368 33.71 2.47 -4.02
N LYS A 369 32.65 2.95 -3.37
CA LYS A 369 31.27 2.86 -3.87
C LYS A 369 31.22 3.37 -5.31
N GLN A 370 30.52 2.67 -6.19
CA GLN A 370 30.38 3.05 -7.60
C GLN A 370 29.58 4.35 -7.75
N TYR A 371 28.58 4.52 -6.89
CA TYR A 371 27.72 5.69 -6.84
C TYR A 371 27.83 6.35 -5.47
N ASP A 372 27.75 7.67 -5.47
CA ASP A 372 27.62 8.44 -4.24
C ASP A 372 26.17 8.37 -3.76
N ILE A 373 25.21 8.44 -4.68
CA ILE A 373 23.79 8.49 -4.35
C ILE A 373 22.98 7.61 -5.30
N MET A 374 22.05 6.82 -4.76
CA MET A 374 20.95 6.23 -5.51
C MET A 374 19.65 6.98 -5.20
N ILE A 375 18.87 7.37 -6.21
CA ILE A 375 17.57 8.02 -6.05
C ILE A 375 16.46 7.00 -6.34
N SER A 376 15.74 6.61 -5.29
CA SER A 376 14.52 5.82 -5.36
C SER A 376 13.31 6.75 -5.36
N TYR A 377 12.53 6.75 -6.44
CA TYR A 377 11.38 7.64 -6.63
C TYR A 377 10.26 7.00 -7.46
N SER A 378 9.05 7.57 -7.39
CA SER A 378 7.94 7.17 -8.27
C SER A 378 7.96 8.00 -9.54
N HIS A 379 7.57 7.43 -10.68
CA HIS A 379 7.50 8.15 -11.96
C HIS A 379 6.60 9.39 -11.92
N ASN A 380 5.63 9.47 -11.00
CA ASN A 380 4.79 10.66 -10.83
C ASN A 380 5.55 11.85 -10.23
N ASP A 381 6.70 11.61 -9.59
CA ASP A 381 7.53 12.62 -8.94
C ASP A 381 8.78 12.98 -9.77
N LYS A 382 8.77 12.59 -11.06
CA LYS A 382 9.89 12.68 -12.00
C LYS A 382 10.48 14.08 -12.11
N GLU A 383 9.64 15.12 -12.17
CA GLU A 383 10.09 16.50 -12.39
C GLU A 383 11.02 16.99 -11.28
N LEU A 384 10.62 16.83 -10.02
CA LEU A 384 11.43 17.24 -8.87
C LEU A 384 12.66 16.35 -8.71
N CYS A 385 12.55 15.04 -8.94
CA CYS A 385 13.69 14.10 -8.86
C CYS A 385 14.78 14.42 -9.89
N HIS A 386 14.41 14.74 -11.14
CA HIS A 386 15.40 15.16 -12.14
C HIS A 386 16.04 16.50 -11.80
N ARG A 387 15.29 17.41 -11.16
CA ARG A 387 15.87 18.68 -10.70
C ARG A 387 16.90 18.44 -9.60
N ILE A 388 16.63 17.52 -8.66
CA ILE A 388 17.58 17.08 -7.63
C ILE A 388 18.81 16.42 -8.27
N LEU A 389 18.60 15.46 -9.18
CA LEU A 389 19.65 14.79 -9.97
C LEU A 389 20.59 15.80 -10.61
N ASN A 390 20.06 16.75 -11.38
CA ASN A 390 20.85 17.75 -12.10
C ASN A 390 21.70 18.60 -11.14
N SER A 391 21.21 18.90 -9.94
CA SER A 391 21.99 19.65 -8.94
C SER A 391 23.09 18.79 -8.32
N LEU A 392 22.81 17.52 -8.00
CA LEU A 392 23.81 16.59 -7.46
C LEU A 392 24.94 16.32 -8.46
N GLU A 393 24.61 16.16 -9.75
CA GLU A 393 25.60 15.99 -10.82
C GLU A 393 26.45 17.26 -11.03
N LYS A 394 25.85 18.45 -10.92
CA LYS A 394 26.60 19.73 -10.95
C LYS A 394 27.58 19.84 -9.78
N ASP A 395 27.24 19.26 -8.64
CA ASP A 395 28.12 19.12 -7.48
C ASP A 395 29.11 17.94 -7.60
N GLN A 396 29.24 17.36 -8.80
CA GLN A 396 30.17 16.27 -9.14
C GLN A 396 29.92 14.96 -8.36
N LEU A 397 28.70 14.75 -7.87
CA LEU A 397 28.29 13.49 -7.25
C LEU A 397 27.84 12.50 -8.33
N ARG A 398 28.28 11.26 -8.23
CA ARG A 398 27.88 10.15 -9.10
C ARG A 398 26.52 9.65 -8.63
N VAL A 399 25.48 9.98 -9.37
CA VAL A 399 24.11 9.61 -9.02
C VAL A 399 23.63 8.47 -9.90
N TRP A 400 23.06 7.44 -9.29
CA TRP A 400 22.21 6.50 -9.97
C TRP A 400 20.75 6.90 -9.74
N ILE A 401 19.99 7.06 -10.81
CA ILE A 401 18.54 7.27 -10.72
C ILE A 401 17.86 6.25 -11.60
N ASP A 402 16.76 5.70 -11.09
CA ASP A 402 16.03 4.73 -11.86
C ASP A 402 15.31 5.39 -13.04
N SER A 403 15.92 5.30 -14.22
CA SER A 403 15.31 5.70 -15.49
C SER A 403 14.75 4.46 -16.20
N ARG A 404 13.88 3.70 -15.49
CA ARG A 404 13.21 2.46 -15.98
C ARG A 404 12.67 2.53 -17.41
N LEU A 405 12.47 3.74 -17.95
CA LEU A 405 11.94 4.06 -19.27
C LEU A 405 12.96 4.22 -20.42
N MET A 406 14.28 4.16 -20.18
CA MET A 406 15.23 4.46 -21.27
C MET A 406 16.31 3.41 -21.57
N HIS A 407 16.72 2.53 -20.63
CA HIS A 407 17.90 1.65 -20.88
C HIS A 407 17.86 0.23 -20.27
N GLY A 408 16.68 -0.34 -19.95
CA GLY A 408 16.60 -1.76 -19.55
C GLY A 408 17.29 -2.10 -18.21
N ALA A 409 17.32 -1.16 -17.25
CA ALA A 409 17.84 -1.42 -15.91
C ALA A 409 16.98 -2.48 -15.21
N THR A 410 17.55 -3.65 -14.94
CA THR A 410 16.88 -4.77 -14.27
C THR A 410 16.85 -4.57 -12.76
N PHE A 411 16.01 -5.32 -12.04
CA PHE A 411 16.07 -5.36 -10.57
C PHE A 411 17.43 -5.81 -10.03
N ASP A 412 18.22 -6.56 -10.81
CA ASP A 412 19.62 -6.86 -10.47
C ASP A 412 20.51 -5.60 -10.57
N ALA A 413 20.28 -4.73 -11.55
CA ALA A 413 20.97 -3.44 -11.66
C ALA A 413 20.57 -2.50 -10.52
N MET A 414 19.28 -2.46 -10.16
CA MET A 414 18.77 -1.74 -8.98
C MET A 414 19.42 -2.27 -7.69
N ALA A 415 19.46 -3.59 -7.49
CA ALA A 415 20.11 -4.19 -6.31
C ALA A 415 21.59 -3.83 -6.23
N LYS A 416 22.31 -3.94 -7.35
CA LYS A 416 23.72 -3.51 -7.46
C LYS A 416 23.87 -2.01 -7.18
N ALA A 417 22.97 -1.17 -7.68
CA ALA A 417 23.03 0.27 -7.44
C ALA A 417 22.84 0.59 -5.95
N ILE A 418 21.87 -0.05 -5.28
CA ILE A 418 21.64 0.09 -3.83
C ILE A 418 22.86 -0.38 -3.03
N GLU A 419 23.45 -1.52 -3.39
CA GLU A 419 24.64 -2.07 -2.71
C GLU A 419 25.90 -1.22 -2.92
N ASN A 420 26.03 -0.63 -4.11
CA ASN A 420 27.19 0.17 -4.51
C ASN A 420 26.97 1.69 -4.39
N ALA A 421 25.90 2.13 -3.73
CA ALA A 421 25.68 3.52 -3.37
C ALA A 421 26.16 3.80 -1.94
N GLU A 422 26.63 5.02 -1.69
CA GLU A 422 26.92 5.51 -0.34
C GLU A 422 25.62 5.91 0.37
N PHE A 423 24.74 6.63 -0.32
CA PHE A 423 23.42 7.05 0.15
C PHE A 423 22.29 6.57 -0.76
N VAL A 424 21.12 6.34 -0.17
CA VAL A 424 19.88 6.06 -0.90
C VAL A 424 18.87 7.17 -0.55
N LEU A 425 18.49 8.00 -1.52
CA LEU A 425 17.40 8.95 -1.36
C LEU A 425 16.08 8.21 -1.55
N VAL A 426 15.23 8.24 -0.53
CA VAL A 426 13.86 7.72 -0.59
C VAL A 426 12.91 8.89 -0.81
N CYS A 427 12.49 9.10 -2.06
CA CYS A 427 11.64 10.23 -2.47
C CYS A 427 10.16 9.93 -2.16
N MET A 428 9.74 10.31 -0.96
CA MET A 428 8.44 10.01 -0.38
C MET A 428 7.32 10.88 -0.98
N SER A 429 6.32 10.19 -1.52
CA SER A 429 5.04 10.73 -2.02
C SER A 429 3.96 9.65 -1.88
N ASP A 430 2.69 10.00 -2.08
CA ASP A 430 1.62 9.01 -2.18
C ASP A 430 1.94 7.99 -3.28
N ALA A 431 2.35 8.46 -4.47
CA ALA A 431 2.64 7.59 -5.60
C ALA A 431 3.84 6.65 -5.35
N TYR A 432 4.86 7.11 -4.63
CA TYR A 432 5.98 6.29 -4.19
C TYR A 432 5.51 5.17 -3.27
N LYS A 433 4.70 5.55 -2.27
CA LYS A 433 4.23 4.63 -1.25
C LYS A 433 3.31 3.53 -1.79
N GLN A 434 2.49 3.87 -2.79
CA GLN A 434 1.57 2.94 -3.46
C GLN A 434 2.26 1.99 -4.47
N SER A 435 3.55 2.20 -4.75
CA SER A 435 4.29 1.42 -5.74
C SER A 435 4.94 0.20 -5.06
N PRO A 436 4.53 -1.05 -5.39
CA PRO A 436 5.17 -2.24 -4.84
C PRO A 436 6.65 -2.32 -5.24
N PHE A 437 7.03 -1.67 -6.34
CA PHE A 437 8.41 -1.55 -6.76
C PHE A 437 9.24 -0.66 -5.84
N CYS A 438 8.68 0.46 -5.41
CA CYS A 438 9.33 1.37 -4.48
C CYS A 438 9.39 0.76 -3.07
N GLU A 439 8.32 0.06 -2.64
CA GLU A 439 8.32 -0.74 -1.40
C GLU A 439 9.46 -1.77 -1.42
N MET A 440 9.68 -2.44 -2.55
CA MET A 440 10.76 -3.39 -2.73
C MET A 440 12.15 -2.75 -2.70
N GLU A 441 12.36 -1.63 -3.41
CA GLU A 441 13.61 -0.85 -3.38
C GLU A 441 13.99 -0.41 -1.96
N ALA A 442 13.05 0.24 -1.28
CA ALA A 442 13.27 0.78 0.06
C ALA A 442 13.48 -0.35 1.07
N SER A 443 12.67 -1.41 1.02
CA SER A 443 12.84 -2.59 1.87
C SER A 443 14.21 -3.24 1.67
N TYR A 444 14.69 -3.29 0.43
CA TYR A 444 16.01 -3.83 0.13
C TYR A 444 17.13 -2.94 0.67
N ALA A 445 17.06 -1.62 0.48
CA ALA A 445 18.02 -0.67 1.03
C ALA A 445 18.13 -0.78 2.56
N VAL A 446 17.00 -0.96 3.26
CA VAL A 446 16.97 -1.23 4.71
C VAL A 446 17.67 -2.54 5.05
N LYS A 447 17.35 -3.64 4.36
CA LYS A 447 17.99 -4.95 4.58
C LYS A 447 19.51 -4.89 4.37
N ARG A 448 19.97 -4.03 3.47
CA ARG A 448 21.39 -3.78 3.18
C ARG A 448 22.04 -2.77 4.12
N ARG A 449 21.29 -2.19 5.07
CA ARG A 449 21.78 -1.15 5.98
C ARG A 449 22.39 0.04 5.22
N CYS A 450 21.80 0.40 4.08
CA CYS A 450 22.21 1.58 3.33
C CYS A 450 21.90 2.86 4.12
N HIS A 451 22.64 3.95 3.85
CA HIS A 451 22.37 5.25 4.46
C HIS A 451 21.22 5.93 3.73
N ILE A 452 20.02 5.79 4.30
CA ILE A 452 18.80 6.31 3.71
C ILE A 452 18.61 7.77 4.12
N ILE A 453 18.36 8.64 3.13
CA ILE A 453 17.93 10.02 3.35
C ILE A 453 16.50 10.16 2.78
N PRO A 454 15.47 10.27 3.64
CA PRO A 454 14.12 10.48 3.16
C PRO A 454 13.92 11.90 2.60
N ILE A 455 13.25 12.02 1.46
CA ILE A 455 12.96 13.28 0.78
C ILE A 455 11.45 13.43 0.65
N VAL A 456 10.86 14.49 1.21
CA VAL A 456 9.42 14.77 1.03
C VAL A 456 9.21 15.49 -0.31
N MET A 457 8.36 14.91 -1.16
CA MET A 457 8.14 15.37 -2.53
C MET A 457 6.89 16.23 -2.70
N THR A 458 5.92 16.11 -1.79
CA THR A 458 4.60 16.78 -1.90
C THR A 458 4.23 17.50 -0.61
N THR A 459 3.50 18.62 -0.74
CA THR A 459 3.16 19.49 0.39
C THR A 459 2.29 18.76 1.41
N ASN A 460 2.60 18.91 2.70
CA ASN A 460 1.89 18.29 3.83
C ASN A 460 1.91 16.75 3.83
N TYR A 461 2.80 16.13 3.05
CA TYR A 461 2.96 14.69 3.08
C TYR A 461 3.59 14.23 4.39
N LYS A 462 3.06 13.15 4.95
CA LYS A 462 3.62 12.47 6.11
C LYS A 462 3.72 10.98 5.78
N ALA A 463 4.92 10.43 5.88
CA ALA A 463 5.10 8.99 5.75
C ALA A 463 4.43 8.27 6.92
N ASP A 464 3.68 7.23 6.61
CA ASP A 464 2.95 6.38 7.53
C ASP A 464 3.02 4.92 7.04
N GLY A 465 2.43 3.94 7.73
CA GLY A 465 2.46 2.54 7.28
C GLY A 465 3.87 1.97 7.12
N TRP A 466 4.11 1.19 6.04
CA TRP A 466 5.41 0.55 5.80
C TRP A 466 6.53 1.59 5.62
N LEU A 467 6.24 2.68 4.89
CA LEU A 467 7.21 3.74 4.63
C LEU A 467 7.48 4.57 5.88
N GLY A 468 6.43 4.84 6.68
CA GLY A 468 6.56 5.51 7.97
C GLY A 468 7.42 4.72 8.95
N VAL A 469 7.20 3.40 9.07
CA VAL A 469 8.07 2.52 9.88
C VAL A 469 9.51 2.60 9.39
N LEU A 470 9.72 2.52 8.07
CA LEU A 470 11.03 2.56 7.44
C LEU A 470 11.79 3.88 7.67
N THR A 471 11.09 5.02 7.61
CA THR A 471 11.71 6.35 7.69
C THR A 471 11.57 7.02 9.05
N SER A 472 10.86 6.41 10.01
CA SER A 472 10.49 7.02 11.31
C SER A 472 11.68 7.58 12.10
N ALA A 473 12.82 6.88 12.07
CA ALA A 473 14.04 7.25 12.79
C ALA A 473 15.01 8.10 11.95
N LEU A 474 14.63 8.51 10.73
CA LEU A 474 15.52 9.19 9.78
C LEU A 474 15.15 10.66 9.64
N ILE A 475 16.17 11.52 9.51
CA ILE A 475 15.97 12.95 9.28
C ILE A 475 15.61 13.14 7.80
N TYR A 476 14.44 13.70 7.53
CA TYR A 476 13.98 13.94 6.17
C TYR A 476 14.24 15.38 5.69
N VAL A 477 14.31 15.57 4.38
CA VAL A 477 14.42 16.88 3.73
C VAL A 477 13.10 17.20 3.02
N ASP A 478 12.48 18.33 3.37
CA ASP A 478 11.17 18.74 2.83
C ASP A 478 11.30 19.81 1.74
N PHE A 479 11.28 19.38 0.48
CA PHE A 479 11.43 20.26 -0.69
C PHE A 479 10.25 21.23 -0.86
N PRO A 480 8.97 20.78 -0.80
CA PRO A 480 7.82 21.67 -0.88
C PRO A 480 7.80 22.74 0.21
N LYS A 481 8.14 22.39 1.46
CA LYS A 481 8.10 23.32 2.60
C LYS A 481 9.24 24.33 2.58
N LEU A 482 10.46 23.90 2.25
CA LEU A 482 11.65 24.75 2.31
C LEU A 482 11.88 25.56 1.03
N GLY A 483 11.31 25.11 -0.09
CA GLY A 483 11.69 25.56 -1.42
C GLY A 483 13.01 24.91 -1.88
N PHE A 484 13.19 24.79 -3.19
CA PHE A 484 14.23 23.94 -3.77
C PHE A 484 15.65 24.27 -3.29
N ASP A 485 16.06 25.54 -3.33
CA ASP A 485 17.45 25.89 -3.04
C ASP A 485 17.82 25.62 -1.58
N LYS A 486 16.93 25.95 -0.64
CA LYS A 486 17.14 25.69 0.79
C LYS A 486 17.10 24.20 1.12
N ALA A 487 16.13 23.47 0.56
CA ALA A 487 16.04 22.02 0.73
C ALA A 487 17.30 21.32 0.21
N TYR A 488 17.80 21.75 -0.95
CA TYR A 488 19.00 21.18 -1.54
C TYR A 488 20.26 21.44 -0.69
N GLN A 489 20.39 22.62 -0.06
CA GLN A 489 21.47 22.86 0.90
C GLN A 489 21.37 21.97 2.13
N GLU A 490 20.17 21.71 2.66
CA GLU A 490 19.98 20.79 3.79
C GLU A 490 20.35 19.35 3.41
N LEU A 491 19.98 18.91 2.20
CA LEU A 491 20.40 17.61 1.66
C LEU A 491 21.94 17.50 1.60
N LYS A 492 22.64 18.51 1.06
CA LYS A 492 24.10 18.54 1.03
C LYS A 492 24.71 18.50 2.42
N LYS A 493 24.12 19.22 3.37
CA LYS A 493 24.58 19.24 4.76
C LYS A 493 24.47 17.86 5.39
N GLN A 494 23.37 17.14 5.19
CA GLN A 494 23.23 15.77 5.71
C GLN A 494 24.26 14.80 5.10
N ILE A 495 24.47 14.86 3.78
CA ILE A 495 25.52 14.08 3.09
C ILE A 495 26.90 14.41 3.66
N GLY A 496 27.20 15.69 3.85
CA GLY A 496 28.48 16.15 4.40
C GLY A 496 28.72 15.70 5.84
N LEU A 497 27.73 15.89 6.72
CA LEU A 497 27.80 15.47 8.13
C LEU A 497 28.09 13.98 8.27
N PHE A 498 27.42 13.15 7.45
CA PHE A 498 27.65 11.71 7.46
C PHE A 498 29.08 11.35 7.02
N ARG A 499 29.56 11.94 5.91
CA ARG A 499 30.93 11.72 5.43
C ARG A 499 31.99 12.16 6.45
N MET A 500 31.75 13.24 7.17
CA MET A 500 32.67 13.73 8.20
C MET A 500 32.72 12.78 9.41
N ASN A 501 31.56 12.32 9.89
CA ASN A 501 31.48 11.40 11.03
C ASN A 501 32.20 10.07 10.75
N ASN A 502 32.07 9.52 9.54
CA ASN A 502 32.79 8.30 9.16
C ASN A 502 34.30 8.49 8.99
N SER A 503 34.74 9.69 8.61
CA SER A 503 36.18 9.99 8.44
C SER A 503 36.91 10.08 9.78
N ASN A 504 36.22 10.47 10.85
CA ASN A 504 36.78 10.59 12.20
C ASN A 504 36.90 9.24 12.93
N SER A 505 36.01 8.28 12.64
CA SER A 505 36.08 6.92 13.20
C SER A 505 37.31 6.13 12.75
N THR A 506 37.87 6.42 11.57
CA THR A 506 39.06 5.74 11.04
C THR A 506 40.38 6.26 11.63
N LEU A 507 40.39 7.44 12.25
CA LEU A 507 41.59 8.08 12.80
C LEU A 507 41.87 7.69 14.26
N ILE A 508 40.91 7.07 14.96
CA ILE A 508 41.04 6.73 16.39
C ILE A 508 41.71 5.35 16.58
N GLU A 509 41.76 4.48 15.56
CA GLU A 509 42.37 3.15 15.67
C GLU A 509 43.90 3.11 15.57
N GLN A 510 44.59 4.25 15.36
CA GLN A 510 46.05 4.26 15.18
C GLN A 510 46.90 4.62 16.41
N ASP A 511 46.29 5.03 17.53
CA ASP A 511 47.08 5.64 18.63
C ASP A 511 47.14 4.89 19.97
N GLN A 512 46.64 3.64 20.09
CA GLN A 512 46.83 2.87 21.34
C GLN A 512 47.08 1.37 21.14
N VAL A 513 48.31 0.99 20.78
CA VAL A 513 48.87 -0.32 21.16
C VAL A 513 50.34 -0.17 21.56
N GLN A 514 50.59 0.03 22.85
CA GLN A 514 51.87 -0.32 23.49
C GLN A 514 51.62 -1.40 24.56
N HIS A 515 52.27 -2.54 24.36
CA HIS A 515 52.61 -3.65 25.26
C HIS A 515 52.03 -3.70 26.69
N ASN A 516 51.39 -4.84 27.02
CA ASN A 516 52.10 -5.91 27.73
C ASN A 516 51.36 -7.28 27.69
N PRO A 517 52.08 -8.42 27.73
CA PRO A 517 51.55 -9.76 27.47
C PRO A 517 51.29 -10.57 28.76
N SER A 518 50.36 -11.52 28.73
CA SER A 518 50.42 -12.72 29.60
C SER A 518 49.37 -13.81 29.31
N TYR A 519 49.91 -15.00 29.01
CA TYR A 519 49.47 -16.38 29.28
C TYR A 519 48.20 -16.93 28.59
N LEU A 520 48.36 -17.73 27.53
CA LEU A 520 48.52 -19.21 27.46
C LEU A 520 47.17 -19.98 27.53
N VAL A 521 46.66 -20.44 26.38
CA VAL A 521 46.67 -21.84 25.86
C VAL A 521 45.62 -22.74 26.55
N ASP A 522 44.59 -23.23 25.82
CA ASP A 522 44.71 -24.53 25.14
C ASP A 522 43.57 -24.87 24.15
N ASN A 523 43.97 -25.63 23.14
CA ASN A 523 43.28 -26.22 22.01
C ASN A 523 42.46 -27.47 22.46
N THR A 524 41.29 -27.86 21.96
CA THR A 524 40.95 -28.41 20.62
C THR A 524 39.55 -29.10 20.72
N PRO A 525 38.92 -29.49 19.60
CA PRO A 525 37.47 -29.55 19.40
C PRO A 525 36.88 -30.96 19.48
N LYS A 526 35.54 -31.08 19.58
CA LYS A 526 34.81 -32.28 19.13
C LYS A 526 33.34 -32.03 18.78
N THR A 527 32.95 -32.74 17.74
CA THR A 527 31.78 -32.69 16.88
C THR A 527 30.57 -33.50 17.42
N ILE A 528 29.40 -32.97 17.05
CA ILE A 528 28.00 -33.47 16.92
C ILE A 528 27.80 -35.00 16.85
N PRO A 529 26.63 -35.51 17.29
CA PRO A 529 25.65 -36.00 16.30
C PRO A 529 24.18 -35.61 16.54
N SER A 530 23.48 -35.46 15.41
CA SER A 530 22.03 -35.34 15.14
C SER A 530 21.25 -36.62 15.52
N VAL A 531 19.92 -36.64 15.72
CA VAL A 531 18.86 -36.77 14.69
C VAL A 531 17.46 -36.98 15.38
N GLU A 532 16.40 -36.32 14.85
CA GLU A 532 14.93 -36.63 14.84
C GLU A 532 14.09 -36.66 16.15
N ASN A 533 12.80 -36.25 16.24
CA ASN A 533 11.77 -35.83 15.28
C ASN A 533 10.61 -35.07 15.99
N ASN A 534 10.23 -33.91 15.43
CA ASN A 534 8.92 -33.21 15.35
C ASN A 534 7.81 -33.34 16.42
N LYS A 535 7.38 -32.17 16.95
CA LYS A 535 6.02 -31.59 16.81
C LYS A 535 5.99 -30.09 17.17
N GLU A 536 5.16 -29.35 16.45
CA GLU A 536 5.01 -27.88 16.36
C GLU A 536 4.84 -27.13 17.69
N LEU A 537 5.45 -25.93 17.83
CA LEU A 537 4.93 -24.79 18.61
C LEU A 537 5.75 -23.51 18.32
N HIS A 538 5.12 -22.34 18.29
CA HIS A 538 5.75 -21.01 18.15
C HIS A 538 6.93 -20.82 19.14
N PRO A 539 8.06 -20.18 18.77
CA PRO A 539 9.12 -19.94 19.75
C PRO A 539 8.68 -18.81 20.69
N VAL A 540 8.08 -19.18 21.81
CA VAL A 540 8.14 -18.40 23.04
C VAL A 540 9.61 -18.33 23.40
N VAL A 541 10.20 -17.14 23.43
CA VAL A 541 11.56 -16.98 23.95
C VAL A 541 11.47 -17.21 25.46
N GLU A 542 11.75 -18.44 25.92
CA GLU A 542 11.85 -18.73 27.34
C GLU A 542 13.08 -18.01 27.91
N TYR A 543 12.83 -16.95 28.68
CA TYR A 543 13.87 -16.30 29.46
C TYR A 543 14.33 -17.24 30.58
N PRO A 544 15.64 -17.46 30.78
CA PRO A 544 16.12 -18.12 31.98
C PRO A 544 15.55 -17.42 33.23
N HIS A 545 15.03 -18.18 34.20
CA HIS A 545 14.39 -17.62 35.40
C HIS A 545 15.31 -16.69 36.20
N CYS A 546 16.62 -16.93 36.16
CA CYS A 546 17.62 -16.08 36.79
C CYS A 546 18.26 -15.15 35.76
N ILE A 547 18.22 -13.84 36.03
CA ILE A 547 18.78 -12.83 35.14
C ILE A 547 20.29 -13.02 34.92
N ASP A 548 21.05 -13.55 35.89
CA ASP A 548 22.50 -13.74 35.72
C ASP A 548 22.85 -14.74 34.60
N MET A 549 21.88 -15.55 34.16
CA MET A 549 22.01 -16.50 33.05
C MET A 549 21.66 -15.88 31.67
N TRP A 550 21.25 -14.61 31.62
CA TRP A 550 20.85 -13.98 30.37
C TRP A 550 22.06 -13.60 29.50
N THR A 551 21.99 -13.96 28.22
CA THR A 551 22.94 -13.51 27.19
C THR A 551 22.59 -12.09 26.75
N LYS A 552 23.46 -11.49 25.92
CA LYS A 552 23.19 -10.18 25.31
C LYS A 552 21.90 -10.19 24.47
N ASP A 553 21.62 -11.31 23.80
CA ASP A 553 20.40 -11.48 23.02
C ASP A 553 19.16 -11.60 23.91
N HIS A 554 19.24 -12.27 25.07
CA HIS A 554 18.14 -12.30 26.04
C HIS A 554 17.81 -10.90 26.59
N VAL A 555 18.83 -10.09 26.92
CA VAL A 555 18.64 -8.69 27.34
C VAL A 555 17.96 -7.87 26.24
N LYS A 556 18.41 -8.03 24.99
CA LYS A 556 17.83 -7.33 23.83
C LYS A 556 16.38 -7.75 23.58
N SER A 557 16.08 -9.05 23.60
CA SER A 557 14.72 -9.58 23.42
C SER A 557 13.79 -9.11 24.53
N PHE A 558 14.24 -9.11 25.79
CA PHE A 558 13.47 -8.62 26.93
C PHE A 558 13.06 -7.15 26.77
N LEU A 559 14.00 -6.28 26.37
CA LEU A 559 13.73 -4.86 26.17
C LEU A 559 12.77 -4.60 25.00
N LEU A 560 12.80 -5.45 23.96
CA LEU A 560 11.86 -5.36 22.85
C LEU A 560 10.46 -5.87 23.22
N ASP A 561 10.38 -7.01 23.92
CA ASP A 561 9.13 -7.64 24.35
C ASP A 561 8.35 -6.79 25.35
N LYS A 562 9.06 -6.01 26.18
CA LYS A 562 8.48 -5.13 27.20
C LYS A 562 8.27 -3.69 26.72
N GLU A 563 8.41 -3.44 25.42
CA GLU A 563 8.29 -2.10 24.82
C GLU A 563 9.30 -1.07 25.39
N LEU A 564 10.42 -1.54 25.96
CA LEU A 564 11.50 -0.75 26.56
C LEU A 564 12.66 -0.51 25.57
N SER A 565 12.35 -0.40 24.27
CA SER A 565 13.35 -0.27 23.19
C SER A 565 14.25 0.97 23.34
N ILE A 566 13.78 1.99 24.05
CA ILE A 566 14.55 3.21 24.38
C ILE A 566 15.82 2.92 25.22
N LEU A 567 15.84 1.81 25.98
CA LEU A 567 16.98 1.39 26.80
C LEU A 567 17.99 0.52 26.03
N LEU A 568 17.70 0.13 24.78
CA LEU A 568 18.57 -0.75 24.00
C LEU A 568 19.97 -0.17 23.76
N LEU A 569 20.07 1.14 23.58
CA LEU A 569 21.35 1.82 23.39
C LEU A 569 22.09 1.99 24.73
N ALA A 570 21.37 2.31 25.80
CA ALA A 570 21.97 2.43 27.13
C ALA A 570 22.52 1.10 27.65
N PHE A 571 21.91 -0.02 27.27
CA PHE A 571 22.31 -1.38 27.67
C PHE A 571 22.99 -2.16 26.54
N GLU A 572 23.51 -1.46 25.52
CA GLU A 572 24.18 -2.10 24.39
C GLU A 572 25.35 -2.96 24.85
N GLY A 573 25.32 -4.24 24.46
CA GLY A 573 26.36 -5.20 24.81
C GLY A 573 26.32 -5.73 26.24
N MET A 574 25.36 -5.33 27.08
CA MET A 574 25.18 -5.88 28.42
C MET A 574 24.60 -7.29 28.38
N ASN A 575 25.11 -8.17 29.23
CA ASN A 575 24.47 -9.44 29.56
C ASN A 575 23.66 -9.28 30.86
N GLY A 576 22.93 -10.32 31.26
CA GLY A 576 22.05 -10.20 32.43
C GLY A 576 22.76 -9.95 33.76
N HIS A 577 24.00 -10.42 33.93
CA HIS A 577 24.79 -10.11 35.11
C HIS A 577 25.09 -8.60 35.27
N LEU A 578 25.41 -7.92 34.16
CA LEU A 578 25.59 -6.47 34.17
C LEU A 578 24.25 -5.76 34.40
N LEU A 579 23.18 -6.26 33.80
CA LEU A 579 21.84 -5.70 33.96
C LEU A 579 21.32 -5.84 35.41
N HIS A 580 21.65 -6.94 36.09
CA HIS A 580 21.39 -7.15 37.51
C HIS A 580 22.12 -6.12 38.38
N LYS A 581 23.39 -5.82 38.08
CA LYS A 581 24.12 -4.75 38.79
C LYS A 581 23.50 -3.37 38.56
N VAL A 582 23.05 -3.09 37.34
CA VAL A 582 22.30 -1.85 37.04
C VAL A 582 21.02 -1.78 37.88
N TYR A 583 20.30 -2.90 38.01
CA TYR A 583 19.12 -2.96 38.88
C TYR A 583 19.45 -2.67 40.35
N ASP A 584 20.49 -3.30 40.90
CA ASP A 584 20.95 -3.05 42.28
C ASP A 584 21.33 -1.57 42.49
N MET A 585 22.00 -0.96 41.52
CA MET A 585 22.32 0.48 41.55
C MET A 585 21.06 1.36 41.50
N CYS A 586 20.08 1.00 40.67
CA CYS A 586 18.79 1.69 40.61
C CYS A 586 18.03 1.60 41.94
N GLN A 587 18.10 0.46 42.66
CA GLN A 587 17.50 0.33 43.99
C GLN A 587 18.20 1.19 45.04
N ALA A 588 19.54 1.29 45.00
CA ALA A 588 20.32 2.07 45.95
C ALA A 588 20.21 3.60 45.75
N GLY A 589 19.87 4.06 44.54
CA GLY A 589 19.89 5.49 44.20
C GLY A 589 18.94 5.89 43.05
N GLN A 590 17.64 5.65 43.21
CA GLN A 590 16.61 5.79 42.16
C GLN A 590 16.65 7.13 41.38
N GLN A 591 16.76 8.27 42.07
CA GLN A 591 16.76 9.59 41.39
C GLN A 591 18.06 9.88 40.64
N ALA A 592 19.20 9.53 41.22
CA ALA A 592 20.51 9.73 40.59
C ALA A 592 20.71 8.81 39.38
N MET A 593 20.28 7.55 39.50
CA MET A 593 20.34 6.58 38.41
C MET A 593 19.39 6.93 37.27
N PHE A 594 18.17 7.38 37.55
CA PHE A 594 17.27 7.88 36.51
C PHE A 594 17.91 9.04 35.72
N SER A 595 18.59 9.96 36.41
CA SER A 595 19.24 11.11 35.78
C SER A 595 20.42 10.68 34.91
N SER A 596 21.25 9.74 35.39
CA SER A 596 22.38 9.18 34.62
C SER A 596 21.92 8.40 33.39
N LEU A 597 20.92 7.52 33.54
CA LEU A 597 20.35 6.75 32.43
C LEU A 597 19.69 7.67 31.38
N LYS A 598 19.01 8.73 31.84
CA LYS A 598 18.43 9.73 30.96
C LYS A 598 19.50 10.50 30.19
N GLU A 599 20.64 10.80 30.79
CA GLU A 599 21.79 11.42 30.11
C GLU A 599 22.43 10.47 29.08
N ASP A 600 22.61 9.19 29.40
CA ASP A 600 23.17 8.21 28.47
C ASP A 600 22.24 7.94 27.28
N VAL A 601 20.92 7.87 27.52
CA VAL A 601 19.90 7.84 26.46
C VAL A 601 19.88 9.15 25.66
N ALA A 602 20.09 10.31 26.29
CA ALA A 602 20.12 11.60 25.59
C ALA A 602 21.39 11.77 24.72
N ARG A 603 22.52 11.16 25.11
CA ARG A 603 23.75 11.16 24.30
C ARG A 603 23.65 10.26 23.07
N SER A 604 22.67 9.35 22.99
CA SER A 604 22.56 8.34 21.94
C SER A 604 21.79 8.79 20.67
N GLN A 605 21.68 10.10 20.42
CA GLN A 605 21.02 10.73 19.23
C GLN A 605 19.54 10.35 18.96
N LEU A 606 18.87 9.63 19.87
CA LEU A 606 17.41 9.44 19.83
C LEU A 606 16.70 10.72 20.31
N THR A 607 15.67 11.17 19.61
CA THR A 607 14.82 12.32 20.02
C THR A 607 13.80 11.98 21.11
N LEU A 608 13.83 10.76 21.64
CA LEU A 608 12.98 10.32 22.75
C LEU A 608 13.77 10.38 24.06
N ALA A 609 13.25 11.15 25.02
CA ALA A 609 13.80 11.19 26.37
C ALA A 609 13.27 10.00 27.18
N LEU A 610 14.13 9.32 27.92
CA LEU A 610 13.70 8.31 28.90
C LEU A 610 12.67 8.92 29.85
N SER A 611 11.43 8.44 29.78
CA SER A 611 10.37 8.92 30.66
C SER A 611 10.45 8.21 32.02
N LEU A 612 9.89 8.83 33.05
CA LEU A 612 9.79 8.18 34.37
C LEU A 612 8.95 6.90 34.30
N LYS A 613 7.96 6.84 33.40
CA LYS A 613 7.16 5.65 33.14
C LYS A 613 8.04 4.50 32.65
N ASP A 614 8.86 4.73 31.64
CA ASP A 614 9.71 3.67 31.06
C ASP A 614 10.74 3.16 32.07
N TYR A 615 11.31 4.08 32.88
CA TYR A 615 12.24 3.72 33.95
C TYR A 615 11.59 2.86 35.03
N LEU A 616 10.37 3.20 35.48
CA LEU A 616 9.65 2.41 36.49
C LEU A 616 9.17 1.07 35.92
N THR A 617 8.68 1.04 34.68
CA THR A 617 8.32 -0.20 33.97
C THR A 617 9.52 -1.14 33.89
N PHE A 618 10.71 -0.63 33.55
CA PHE A 618 11.94 -1.43 33.56
C PHE A 618 12.20 -2.07 34.93
N LEU A 619 12.10 -1.32 36.03
CA LEU A 619 12.37 -1.83 37.37
C LEU A 619 11.35 -2.88 37.83
N GLU A 620 10.08 -2.75 37.46
CA GLU A 620 9.06 -3.75 37.82
C GLU A 620 9.19 -5.03 36.99
N GLU A 621 9.40 -4.90 35.68
CA GLU A 621 9.49 -6.06 34.77
C GLU A 621 10.76 -6.89 35.00
N ILE A 622 11.88 -6.25 35.34
CA ILE A 622 13.15 -6.94 35.59
C ILE A 622 13.18 -7.64 36.95
N LYS A 623 12.45 -7.12 37.95
CA LYS A 623 12.42 -7.61 39.34
C LYS A 623 12.02 -9.09 39.44
N VAL A 624 11.18 -9.56 38.53
CA VAL A 624 10.71 -10.95 38.47
C VAL A 624 11.87 -11.95 38.26
N TYR A 625 12.97 -11.49 37.67
CA TYR A 625 14.13 -12.31 37.31
C TYR A 625 15.34 -12.11 38.25
N ILE A 626 15.21 -11.25 39.25
CA ILE A 626 16.26 -10.96 40.23
C ILE A 626 16.19 -12.00 41.36
N PRO A 627 17.26 -12.76 41.63
CA PRO A 627 17.25 -13.74 42.71
C PRO A 627 17.08 -13.07 44.08
N TYR A 628 16.17 -13.60 44.91
CA TYR A 628 15.93 -13.12 46.27
C TYR A 628 17.22 -13.22 47.11
N LYS A 629 17.72 -12.08 47.62
CA LYS A 629 18.74 -12.06 48.67
C LYS A 629 18.10 -12.62 49.95
N THR A 630 18.50 -13.83 50.35
CA THR A 630 18.16 -14.37 51.67
C THR A 630 18.99 -13.65 52.72
N ASP A 631 18.42 -12.63 53.35
CA ASP A 631 18.78 -12.18 54.71
C ASP A 631 17.67 -11.26 55.25
N ASP A 632 16.67 -11.87 55.91
CA ASP A 632 16.20 -11.57 57.28
C ASP A 632 14.73 -12.05 57.50
N LYS A 633 14.63 -13.15 58.26
CA LYS A 633 13.56 -13.66 59.15
C LYS A 633 12.06 -13.42 58.86
N LEU A 634 11.35 -14.58 58.89
CA LEU A 634 9.90 -14.87 59.09
C LEU A 634 9.01 -14.63 57.85
N ASN A 635 8.24 -15.58 57.30
CA ASN A 635 7.47 -16.68 57.91
C ASN A 635 7.14 -17.74 56.82
N PRO A 636 7.05 -19.06 57.13
CA PRO A 636 6.94 -20.11 56.13
C PRO A 636 5.48 -20.52 55.88
N THR A 637 4.95 -20.26 54.69
CA THR A 637 3.86 -21.09 54.14
C THR A 637 3.75 -20.99 52.62
N SER A 638 3.76 -22.17 51.99
CA SER A 638 3.48 -22.50 50.58
C SER A 638 4.55 -22.19 49.54
N VAL A 639 5.62 -22.98 49.64
CA VAL A 639 6.29 -23.61 48.50
C VAL A 639 5.25 -24.33 47.63
N ILE A 640 5.17 -23.97 46.34
CA ILE A 640 5.04 -24.95 45.25
C ILE A 640 6.06 -24.57 44.18
N CYS A 641 7.31 -24.96 44.44
CA CYS A 641 8.26 -25.31 43.38
C CYS A 641 8.05 -26.81 43.09
N ASN A 642 7.81 -27.16 41.83
CA ASN A 642 8.40 -28.28 41.08
C ASN A 642 7.45 -28.79 39.99
N LEU A 643 8.03 -29.06 38.81
CA LEU A 643 7.46 -29.59 37.57
C LEU A 643 6.76 -28.49 36.74
N MET A 644 7.18 -28.13 35.51
CA MET A 644 7.87 -28.87 34.44
C MET A 644 8.84 -27.95 33.70
#